data_AF-A0AA39Y9Y1-F1
#
_entry.id   AF-A0AA39Y9Y1-F1
#
_cell.length_a   1.000
_cell.length_b   1.000
_cell.length_c   1.000
_cell.angle_alpha   90.00
_cell.angle_beta   90.00
_cell.angle_gamma   90.00
#
_symmetry.space_group_name_H-M   'P 1'
#
loop_
_entity.id
_entity.type
_entity.pdbx_description
1 polymer ?
#
loop_
_entity_poly.entity_id
_entity_poly.type
_entity_poly.pdbx_seq_one_letter_code
_entity_poly.pdbx_strand_id
1 'polypeptide(L)'
;MPSISFGALLGNNSNLRARSYVNRLPLFTRAVLVAIVVFWMVGVQSVWDLRAWGALVPDLVGISSLYRLNTYPFIHLNFFHAVMNILALVPLLERFESEHGTLTSLALFFGPFVTIPSFMYLFVEKVILRANTAVMGASIWVFLLLGIEAIRTYKLNPYLVVGTHNIPTWTSPLAILLCVAALVPSSSFLGHLCGLAVGYFCGLGYLKYLAPPEKILRWIEGKLNLLGRLPHYVSVDQKTYGRFGVLPSSGTGALRLRRDPRMLKVPPYLSLLCILVGVVWLFLLPLNEYSRRTYISENALLPGQVHTYFSGSDQNVFRAYKHEVNGLADKSNIEVNDKLESIVKGLGLKTARQNFTYQSAGRVYSGENLYAILQAPRGDATEAIVLVGAWKNVKGELNRNGIPLILTLARYFKRWSLWSKDIIFLVTPDSIAGPQAWVDAYHDAHDSSRVNSLPLKSGLLQGAIAIDYSQETRFESVHIVYDGINGQLPNLDLINSVVSIAGGQMGIGVAIQEMWHHNDQYPDRLRTMLRGMLKQGLGRASGPHSAFIPYHVDAVTLQPFGDGWQDEMAMGRVVEGTFRSLNNLLEHLHQSFFFYLLMQRERFVSIGTYLPSAMLVAANFTIMAIALWVKSGHAEGEGDSKPNTPAAERDLFLPLGVITFVQSIAVIPLHLFNHAPSSALTPTFLLFAALNTALPHLISHYLATYHSPSTQQYHLIKAFSLLLLGMFLSSLATLNFSLALLIGLLASPLTFMRAWPGSPVLRYACTILLNAISPTAVIAAGAVYWGLDLGTVLEEAAFGWDVCGMYTPVVVWCVWWPAWVAGSVVVLGRPKAKESSSQGKGKKAEGKKDL
;
A
#
# COMPACT_ATOMS: atom_id res chain seq x y z
N MET A 1 33.04 20.86 -37.44
CA MET A 1 32.48 21.85 -36.49
C MET A 1 31.62 22.81 -37.29
N PRO A 2 30.31 22.87 -37.01
CA PRO A 2 29.83 23.77 -35.96
C PRO A 2 28.95 23.08 -34.92
N SER A 3 29.00 23.61 -33.70
CA SER A 3 28.23 23.24 -32.52
C SER A 3 26.79 23.74 -32.63
N ILE A 4 25.81 22.83 -32.62
CA ILE A 4 24.40 23.17 -32.40
C ILE A 4 24.03 22.68 -30.99
N SER A 5 23.76 23.65 -30.11
CA SER A 5 23.35 23.46 -28.73
C SER A 5 22.01 22.70 -28.65
N PHE A 6 22.03 21.54 -27.98
CA PHE A 6 20.87 20.67 -27.74
C PHE A 6 19.98 21.14 -26.58
N GLY A 7 20.25 22.33 -26.00
CA GLY A 7 19.60 22.82 -24.78
C GLY A 7 18.27 23.58 -24.96
N ALA A 8 17.83 23.89 -26.18
CA ALA A 8 16.75 24.87 -26.39
C ALA A 8 15.37 24.33 -26.79
N LEU A 9 15.20 23.03 -27.08
CA LEU A 9 13.98 22.54 -27.77
C LEU A 9 12.97 21.75 -26.91
N LEU A 10 13.31 21.35 -25.68
CA LEU A 10 12.40 20.54 -24.84
C LEU A 10 11.85 21.26 -23.58
N GLY A 11 12.44 22.40 -23.18
CA GLY A 11 12.03 23.13 -21.96
C GLY A 11 11.03 24.29 -22.18
N ASN A 12 10.94 24.84 -23.39
CA ASN A 12 10.15 26.06 -23.62
C ASN A 12 8.67 25.81 -23.88
N ASN A 13 8.30 24.71 -24.55
CA ASN A 13 6.93 24.53 -25.04
C ASN A 13 5.89 24.14 -23.96
N SER A 14 6.27 23.40 -22.91
CA SER A 14 5.37 23.05 -21.81
C SER A 14 5.10 24.25 -20.89
N ASN A 15 6.15 25.00 -20.56
CA ASN A 15 6.06 26.25 -19.79
C ASN A 15 5.26 27.31 -20.55
N LEU A 16 5.45 27.46 -21.87
CA LEU A 16 4.65 28.36 -22.70
C LEU A 16 3.17 27.94 -22.76
N ARG A 17 2.86 26.63 -22.77
CA ARG A 17 1.46 26.12 -22.79
C ARG A 17 0.77 26.24 -21.44
N ALA A 18 1.44 25.90 -20.35
CA ALA A 18 0.91 26.09 -19.00
C ALA A 18 0.68 27.58 -18.72
N ARG A 19 1.64 28.44 -19.08
CA ARG A 19 1.51 29.89 -19.02
C ARG A 19 0.38 30.40 -19.91
N SER A 20 0.23 29.86 -21.12
CA SER A 20 -0.89 30.20 -22.01
C SER A 20 -2.24 29.74 -21.48
N TYR A 21 -2.33 28.61 -20.77
CA TYR A 21 -3.59 28.13 -20.20
C TYR A 21 -4.00 28.98 -19.00
N VAL A 22 -3.07 29.20 -18.05
CA VAL A 22 -3.31 30.06 -16.88
C VAL A 22 -3.66 31.49 -17.29
N ASN A 23 -3.03 32.02 -18.34
CA ASN A 23 -3.34 33.36 -18.84
C ASN A 23 -4.72 33.47 -19.50
N ARG A 24 -5.33 32.36 -19.94
CA ARG A 24 -6.67 32.33 -20.55
C ARG A 24 -7.80 32.17 -19.53
N LEU A 25 -7.48 31.89 -18.27
CA LEU A 25 -8.49 31.70 -17.24
C LEU A 25 -9.30 32.99 -17.01
N PRO A 26 -10.63 32.86 -16.84
CA PRO A 26 -11.48 33.95 -16.38
C PRO A 26 -10.96 34.59 -15.08
N LEU A 27 -11.25 35.89 -14.91
CA LEU A 27 -10.64 36.73 -13.89
C LEU A 27 -10.80 36.17 -12.46
N PHE A 28 -11.99 35.76 -12.06
CA PHE A 28 -12.27 35.30 -10.71
C PHE A 28 -11.62 33.93 -10.44
N THR A 29 -11.69 33.00 -11.40
CA THR A 29 -11.05 31.68 -11.33
C THR A 29 -9.54 31.82 -11.15
N ARG A 30 -8.92 32.73 -11.91
CA ARG A 30 -7.50 33.06 -11.78
C ARG A 30 -7.18 33.70 -10.43
N ALA A 31 -8.02 34.60 -9.93
CA ALA A 31 -7.83 35.22 -8.63
C ALA A 31 -7.88 34.19 -7.48
N VAL A 32 -8.83 33.25 -7.53
CA VAL A 32 -8.93 32.14 -6.58
C VAL A 32 -7.70 31.24 -6.64
N LEU A 33 -7.22 30.89 -7.84
CA LEU A 33 -6.00 30.11 -8.01
C LEU A 33 -4.79 30.80 -7.37
N VAL A 34 -4.59 32.08 -7.65
CA VAL A 34 -3.50 32.87 -7.07
C VAL A 34 -3.63 32.94 -5.55
N ALA A 35 -4.84 33.16 -5.03
CA ALA A 35 -5.09 33.18 -3.59
C ALA A 35 -4.69 31.86 -2.92
N ILE A 36 -5.10 30.71 -3.46
CA ILE A 36 -4.74 29.39 -2.91
C ILE A 36 -3.21 29.23 -2.89
N VAL A 37 -2.51 29.60 -3.97
CA VAL A 37 -1.06 29.49 -4.06
C VAL A 37 -0.37 30.43 -3.06
N VAL A 38 -0.84 31.67 -2.93
CA VAL A 38 -0.29 32.66 -1.97
C VAL A 38 -0.51 32.20 -0.53
N PHE A 39 -1.72 31.80 -0.15
CA PHE A 39 -1.98 31.28 1.19
C PHE A 39 -1.17 30.01 1.47
N TRP A 40 -0.97 29.13 0.48
CA TRP A 40 -0.10 27.98 0.65
C TRP A 40 1.37 28.38 0.88
N MET A 41 1.92 29.32 0.10
CA MET A 41 3.29 29.82 0.28
C MET A 41 3.48 30.51 1.64
N VAL A 42 2.52 31.34 2.06
CA VAL A 42 2.52 31.97 3.39
C VAL A 42 2.38 30.92 4.50
N GLY A 43 1.78 29.77 4.25
CA GLY A 43 1.72 28.66 5.20
C GLY A 43 3.02 27.86 5.36
N VAL A 44 4.07 28.16 4.59
CA VAL A 44 5.39 27.49 4.71
C VAL A 44 6.23 28.08 5.84
N GLN A 45 6.05 29.36 6.16
CA GLN A 45 6.76 30.00 7.27
C GLN A 45 6.18 29.59 8.64
N SER A 46 7.01 29.65 9.69
CA SER A 46 6.65 29.22 11.06
C SER A 46 6.32 30.37 12.03
N VAL A 47 6.36 31.62 11.58
CA VAL A 47 6.08 32.85 12.36
C VAL A 47 4.58 33.01 12.63
N TRP A 48 3.72 32.60 11.69
CA TRP A 48 2.27 32.69 11.80
C TRP A 48 1.61 31.37 11.39
N ASP A 49 0.88 30.76 12.33
CA ASP A 49 0.09 29.57 12.04
C ASP A 49 -1.19 29.93 11.26
N LEU A 50 -1.01 29.98 9.94
CA LEU A 50 -2.06 30.26 8.99
C LEU A 50 -3.18 29.19 9.00
N ARG A 51 -2.86 27.94 9.37
CA ARG A 51 -3.84 26.85 9.45
C ARG A 51 -4.75 27.06 10.64
N ALA A 52 -4.18 27.31 11.81
CA ALA A 52 -4.95 27.64 13.00
C ALA A 52 -5.78 28.92 12.81
N TRP A 53 -5.29 29.91 12.05
CA TRP A 53 -6.03 31.14 11.77
C TRP A 53 -7.23 30.93 10.85
N GLY A 54 -7.06 30.25 9.72
CA GLY A 54 -8.07 30.24 8.66
C GLY A 54 -8.96 29.00 8.57
N ALA A 55 -8.67 27.93 9.33
CA ALA A 55 -9.48 26.72 9.33
C ALA A 55 -10.89 26.91 9.92
N LEU A 56 -11.85 26.15 9.40
CA LEU A 56 -13.19 26.06 9.94
C LEU A 56 -13.22 25.00 11.05
N VAL A 57 -13.11 25.46 12.30
CA VAL A 57 -13.09 24.61 13.50
C VAL A 57 -14.29 24.98 14.38
N PRO A 58 -15.22 24.05 14.67
CA PRO A 58 -16.45 24.34 15.41
C PRO A 58 -16.28 25.15 16.71
N ASP A 59 -15.27 24.82 17.51
CA ASP A 59 -15.03 25.49 18.80
C ASP A 59 -14.39 26.88 18.66
N LEU A 60 -13.69 27.12 17.54
CA LEU A 60 -13.03 28.40 17.28
C LEU A 60 -13.91 29.38 16.51
N VAL A 61 -15.12 28.99 16.12
CA VAL A 61 -16.09 29.86 15.43
C VAL A 61 -17.01 30.54 16.44
N GLY A 62 -16.81 31.85 16.58
CA GLY A 62 -17.63 32.79 17.33
C GLY A 62 -17.79 34.11 16.58
N ILE A 63 -18.39 35.13 17.20
CA ILE A 63 -18.73 36.41 16.56
C ILE A 63 -17.47 37.12 16.02
N SER A 64 -16.35 37.06 16.75
CA SER A 64 -15.08 37.68 16.36
C SER A 64 -14.29 36.90 15.30
N SER A 65 -14.65 35.65 15.03
CA SER A 65 -13.94 34.76 14.11
C SER A 65 -14.79 34.29 12.93
N LEU A 66 -15.90 35.00 12.63
CA LEU A 66 -16.78 34.71 11.49
C LEU A 66 -16.07 34.75 10.13
N TYR A 67 -14.91 35.41 10.02
CA TYR A 67 -14.08 35.36 8.82
C TYR A 67 -13.69 33.92 8.44
N ARG A 68 -13.60 33.00 9.42
CA ARG A 68 -13.31 31.57 9.22
C ARG A 68 -14.30 30.88 8.30
N LEU A 69 -15.54 31.38 8.22
CA LEU A 69 -16.56 30.89 7.30
C LEU A 69 -16.24 31.14 5.83
N ASN A 70 -15.31 32.06 5.52
CA ASN A 70 -14.91 32.40 4.16
C ASN A 70 -13.44 32.07 3.86
N THR A 71 -12.59 31.92 4.88
CA THR A 71 -11.15 31.69 4.68
C THR A 71 -10.78 30.22 4.51
N TYR A 72 -11.54 29.28 5.10
CA TYR A 72 -11.17 27.86 5.10
C TYR A 72 -10.97 27.23 3.70
N PRO A 73 -11.65 27.65 2.60
CA PRO A 73 -11.40 27.06 1.27
C PRO A 73 -10.00 27.35 0.74
N PHE A 74 -9.35 28.43 1.21
CA PHE A 74 -8.03 28.85 0.75
C PHE A 74 -6.89 28.16 1.51
N ILE A 75 -7.18 27.64 2.70
CA ILE A 75 -6.18 27.04 3.60
C ILE A 75 -6.05 25.54 3.33
N HIS A 76 -4.82 25.03 3.23
CA HIS A 76 -4.55 23.64 2.88
C HIS A 76 -3.52 23.00 3.81
N LEU A 77 -3.72 21.71 4.10
CA LEU A 77 -2.86 20.89 4.97
C LEU A 77 -1.41 20.74 4.48
N ASN A 78 -1.20 20.56 3.19
CA ASN A 78 0.12 20.38 2.60
C ASN A 78 0.08 20.72 1.10
N PHE A 79 1.25 20.71 0.45
CA PHE A 79 1.39 20.98 -0.98
C PHE A 79 0.51 20.09 -1.85
N PHE A 80 0.51 18.77 -1.59
CA PHE A 80 -0.27 17.81 -2.36
C PHE A 80 -1.77 18.07 -2.25
N HIS A 81 -2.27 18.39 -1.06
CA HIS A 81 -3.66 18.76 -0.84
C HIS A 81 -4.02 20.03 -1.63
N ALA A 82 -3.17 21.07 -1.63
CA ALA A 82 -3.39 22.28 -2.41
C ALA A 82 -3.41 22.00 -3.93
N VAL A 83 -2.46 21.23 -4.44
CA VAL A 83 -2.37 20.86 -5.87
C VAL A 83 -3.59 20.07 -6.31
N MET A 84 -4.02 19.07 -5.54
CA MET A 84 -5.20 18.27 -5.90
C MET A 84 -6.49 19.09 -5.91
N ASN A 85 -6.66 20.00 -4.94
CA ASN A 85 -7.79 20.92 -4.92
C ASN A 85 -7.76 21.88 -6.12
N ILE A 86 -6.60 22.43 -6.47
CA ILE A 86 -6.44 23.27 -7.66
C ILE A 86 -6.84 22.51 -8.93
N LEU A 87 -6.31 21.29 -9.12
CA LEU A 87 -6.60 20.47 -10.30
C LEU A 87 -8.08 20.11 -10.42
N ALA A 88 -8.75 19.86 -9.29
CA ALA A 88 -10.18 19.54 -9.27
C ALA A 88 -11.08 20.79 -9.43
N LEU A 89 -10.71 21.92 -8.82
CA LEU A 89 -11.53 23.13 -8.76
C LEU A 89 -11.49 23.93 -10.06
N VAL A 90 -10.29 24.16 -10.61
CA VAL A 90 -10.10 25.11 -11.73
C VAL A 90 -11.01 24.81 -12.93
N PRO A 91 -11.14 23.56 -13.42
CA PRO A 91 -12.01 23.28 -14.57
C PRO A 91 -13.51 23.53 -14.30
N LEU A 92 -13.95 23.29 -13.06
CA LEU A 92 -15.34 23.49 -12.66
C LEU A 92 -15.65 24.97 -12.45
N LEU A 93 -14.72 25.69 -11.83
CA LEU A 93 -14.87 27.11 -11.52
C LEU A 93 -14.76 27.98 -12.78
N GLU A 94 -13.83 27.67 -13.69
CA GLU A 94 -13.68 28.31 -15.01
C GLU A 94 -15.01 28.24 -15.78
N ARG A 95 -15.62 27.05 -15.80
CA ARG A 95 -16.90 26.83 -16.47
C ARG A 95 -18.02 27.59 -15.79
N PHE A 96 -18.10 27.56 -14.46
CA PHE A 96 -19.12 28.28 -13.72
C PHE A 96 -19.06 29.79 -13.98
N GLU A 97 -17.86 30.37 -13.96
CA GLU A 97 -17.64 31.79 -14.21
C GLU A 97 -17.97 32.18 -15.65
N SER A 98 -17.60 31.35 -16.62
CA SER A 98 -17.94 31.55 -18.02
C SER A 98 -19.46 31.49 -18.28
N GLU A 99 -20.19 30.71 -17.48
CA GLU A 99 -21.65 30.57 -17.60
C GLU A 99 -22.41 31.71 -16.88
N HIS A 100 -21.95 32.14 -15.70
CA HIS A 100 -22.71 33.05 -14.83
C HIS A 100 -22.13 34.47 -14.75
N GLY A 101 -20.92 34.71 -15.26
CA GLY A 101 -20.21 35.98 -15.20
C GLY A 101 -19.35 36.15 -13.94
N THR A 102 -18.35 37.01 -14.01
CA THR A 102 -17.35 37.21 -12.96
C THR A 102 -17.95 37.79 -11.68
N LEU A 103 -18.78 38.84 -11.75
CA LEU A 103 -19.41 39.43 -10.55
C LEU A 103 -20.39 38.49 -9.85
N THR A 104 -21.16 37.71 -10.62
CA THR A 104 -22.08 36.71 -10.04
C THR A 104 -21.29 35.61 -9.34
N SER A 105 -20.18 35.16 -9.93
CA SER A 105 -19.30 34.16 -9.31
C SER A 105 -18.68 34.69 -8.02
N LEU A 106 -18.18 35.92 -8.03
CA LEU A 106 -17.63 36.57 -6.84
C LEU A 106 -18.69 36.66 -5.72
N ALA A 107 -19.90 37.12 -6.02
CA ALA A 107 -20.96 37.28 -5.04
C ALA A 107 -21.43 35.95 -4.44
N LEU A 108 -21.51 34.88 -5.25
CA LEU A 108 -21.95 33.58 -4.77
C LEU A 108 -20.89 32.87 -3.93
N PHE A 109 -19.63 32.87 -4.37
CA PHE A 109 -18.53 32.15 -3.72
C PHE A 109 -17.97 32.83 -2.47
N PHE A 110 -18.06 34.17 -2.36
CA PHE A 110 -17.78 34.90 -1.11
C PHE A 110 -19.04 35.19 -0.29
N GLY A 111 -20.16 34.55 -0.64
CA GLY A 111 -21.42 34.64 0.07
C GLY A 111 -22.04 33.26 0.27
N PRO A 112 -23.20 32.96 -0.30
CA PRO A 112 -23.98 31.77 0.02
C PRO A 112 -23.29 30.43 -0.26
N PHE A 113 -22.43 30.32 -1.27
CA PHE A 113 -21.80 29.05 -1.64
C PHE A 113 -20.65 28.63 -0.71
N VAL A 114 -20.19 29.52 0.15
CA VAL A 114 -19.22 29.18 1.19
C VAL A 114 -19.88 29.19 2.56
N THR A 115 -20.77 30.16 2.84
CA THR A 115 -21.39 30.31 4.15
C THR A 115 -22.47 29.26 4.44
N ILE A 116 -23.34 28.92 3.48
CA ILE A 116 -24.41 27.93 3.70
C ILE A 116 -23.83 26.54 3.99
N PRO A 117 -22.88 26.00 3.20
CA PRO A 117 -22.23 24.73 3.55
C PRO A 117 -21.55 24.78 4.92
N SER A 118 -20.91 25.89 5.27
CA SER A 118 -20.26 26.03 6.57
C SER A 118 -21.23 26.08 7.74
N PHE A 119 -22.37 26.77 7.61
CA PHE A 119 -23.40 26.77 8.65
C PHE A 119 -24.04 25.38 8.80
N MET A 120 -24.31 24.69 7.69
CA MET A 120 -24.80 23.31 7.71
C MET A 120 -23.80 22.39 8.41
N TYR A 121 -22.52 22.51 8.07
CA TYR A 121 -21.45 21.73 8.69
C TYR A 121 -21.34 22.01 10.19
N LEU A 122 -21.28 23.29 10.60
CA LEU A 122 -21.19 23.68 12.01
C LEU A 122 -22.42 23.23 12.81
N PHE A 123 -23.61 23.31 12.23
CA PHE A 123 -24.82 22.82 12.88
C PHE A 123 -24.75 21.32 13.14
N VAL A 124 -24.41 20.52 12.13
CA VAL A 124 -24.34 19.06 12.30
C VAL A 124 -23.19 18.66 13.22
N GLU A 125 -21.98 19.19 12.99
CA GLU A 125 -20.79 18.81 13.76
C GLU A 125 -20.87 19.27 15.22
N LYS A 126 -21.22 20.55 15.46
CA LYS A 126 -21.22 21.16 16.79
C LYS A 126 -22.47 20.85 17.58
N VAL A 127 -23.65 20.92 16.96
CA VAL A 127 -24.94 20.82 17.67
C VAL A 127 -25.42 19.38 17.75
N ILE A 128 -25.31 18.61 16.66
CA ILE A 128 -25.81 17.23 16.61
C ILE A 128 -24.76 16.24 17.12
N LEU A 129 -23.56 16.26 16.54
CA LEU A 129 -22.51 15.27 16.82
C LEU A 129 -21.63 15.64 18.02
N ARG A 130 -21.67 16.90 18.47
CA ARG A 130 -20.81 17.45 19.54
C ARG A 130 -19.32 17.17 19.31
N ALA A 131 -18.90 17.19 18.05
CA ALA A 131 -17.53 16.99 17.62
C ALA A 131 -16.87 18.32 17.23
N ASN A 132 -15.55 18.30 17.08
CA ASN A 132 -14.74 19.49 16.75
C ASN A 132 -13.75 19.23 15.61
N THR A 133 -14.18 18.51 14.57
CA THR A 133 -13.31 18.23 13.43
C THR A 133 -13.00 19.53 12.67
N ALA A 134 -11.74 19.71 12.25
CA ALA A 134 -11.34 20.88 11.47
C ALA A 134 -11.57 20.65 9.97
N VAL A 135 -12.14 21.63 9.28
CA VAL A 135 -12.31 21.60 7.81
C VAL A 135 -11.46 22.67 7.14
N MET A 136 -10.71 22.25 6.13
CA MET A 136 -9.80 23.09 5.35
C MET A 136 -9.75 22.62 3.89
N GLY A 137 -9.61 23.56 2.98
CA GLY A 137 -9.35 23.32 1.56
C GLY A 137 -10.56 23.55 0.66
N ALA A 138 -10.29 23.79 -0.62
CA ALA A 138 -11.32 24.18 -1.59
C ALA A 138 -12.24 23.02 -2.04
N SER A 139 -12.07 21.85 -1.46
CA SER A 139 -12.79 20.61 -1.82
C SER A 139 -14.30 20.73 -1.61
N ILE A 140 -14.76 21.55 -0.66
CA ILE A 140 -16.19 21.85 -0.49
C ILE A 140 -16.76 22.53 -1.75
N TRP A 141 -16.02 23.46 -2.36
CA TRP A 141 -16.42 24.08 -3.62
C TRP A 141 -16.41 23.09 -4.79
N VAL A 142 -15.49 22.13 -4.80
CA VAL A 142 -15.46 21.05 -5.79
C VAL A 142 -16.73 20.22 -5.69
N PHE A 143 -17.09 19.72 -4.50
CA PHE A 143 -18.29 18.92 -4.31
C PHE A 143 -19.59 19.70 -4.56
N LEU A 144 -19.62 21.00 -4.23
CA LEU A 144 -20.73 21.89 -4.57
C LEU A 144 -20.92 22.00 -6.09
N LEU A 145 -19.85 22.29 -6.83
CA LEU A 145 -19.91 22.41 -8.28
C LEU A 145 -20.22 21.07 -8.97
N LEU A 146 -19.71 19.96 -8.44
CA LEU A 146 -20.08 18.61 -8.90
C LEU A 146 -21.57 18.32 -8.67
N GLY A 147 -22.15 18.75 -7.55
CA GLY A 147 -23.58 18.63 -7.29
C GLY A 147 -24.44 19.38 -8.31
N ILE A 148 -24.05 20.63 -8.62
CA ILE A 148 -24.73 21.45 -9.64
C ILE A 148 -24.70 20.75 -11.00
N GLU A 149 -23.52 20.26 -11.41
CA GLU A 149 -23.35 19.63 -12.72
C GLU A 149 -24.01 18.25 -12.79
N ALA A 150 -24.09 17.50 -11.68
CA ALA A 150 -24.76 16.22 -11.65
C ALA A 150 -26.28 16.34 -11.85
N ILE A 151 -26.93 17.33 -11.25
CA ILE A 151 -28.37 17.59 -11.50
C ILE A 151 -28.60 18.05 -12.94
N ARG A 152 -27.70 18.87 -13.48
CA ARG A 152 -27.76 19.28 -14.89
C ARG A 152 -27.60 18.08 -15.83
N THR A 153 -26.65 17.20 -15.53
CA THR A 153 -26.40 15.97 -16.28
C THR A 153 -27.60 15.04 -16.18
N TYR A 154 -28.23 14.92 -15.02
CA TYR A 154 -29.46 14.14 -14.82
C TYR A 154 -30.64 14.64 -15.65
N LYS A 155 -30.78 15.96 -15.82
CA LYS A 155 -31.82 16.53 -16.71
C LYS A 155 -31.59 16.19 -18.18
N LEU A 156 -30.34 15.97 -18.60
CA LEU A 156 -29.98 15.66 -19.99
C LEU A 156 -29.88 14.15 -20.27
N ASN A 157 -29.33 13.40 -19.32
CA ASN A 157 -29.09 11.96 -19.36
C ASN A 157 -29.46 11.38 -17.97
N PRO A 158 -30.72 10.97 -17.76
CA PRO A 158 -31.19 10.59 -16.42
C PRO A 158 -30.52 9.35 -15.85
N TYR A 159 -30.10 8.41 -16.70
CA TYR A 159 -29.58 7.12 -16.26
C TYR A 159 -28.19 6.82 -16.85
N LEU A 160 -27.32 6.33 -15.98
CA LEU A 160 -26.10 5.61 -16.32
C LEU A 160 -26.49 4.12 -16.41
N VAL A 161 -26.48 3.57 -17.62
CA VAL A 161 -26.84 2.17 -17.85
C VAL A 161 -25.64 1.28 -17.54
N VAL A 162 -25.79 0.37 -16.57
CA VAL A 162 -24.79 -0.66 -16.23
C VAL A 162 -25.48 -2.03 -16.34
N GLY A 163 -25.21 -2.76 -17.42
CA GLY A 163 -25.93 -4.01 -17.71
C GLY A 163 -27.41 -3.76 -17.98
N THR A 164 -28.30 -4.33 -17.17
CA THR A 164 -29.76 -4.12 -17.22
C THR A 164 -30.26 -3.07 -16.21
N HIS A 165 -29.38 -2.52 -15.38
CA HIS A 165 -29.75 -1.59 -14.30
C HIS A 165 -29.48 -0.14 -14.69
N ASN A 166 -30.49 0.71 -14.44
CA ASN A 166 -30.45 2.13 -14.72
C ASN A 166 -30.12 2.91 -13.44
N ILE A 167 -28.87 3.32 -13.28
CA ILE A 167 -28.42 4.09 -12.11
C ILE A 167 -28.65 5.58 -12.39
N PRO A 168 -29.39 6.32 -11.55
CA PRO A 168 -29.61 7.74 -11.78
C PRO A 168 -28.30 8.53 -11.77
N THR A 169 -28.01 9.32 -12.82
CA THR A 169 -26.72 10.03 -12.97
C THR A 169 -26.46 11.07 -11.89
N TRP A 170 -27.50 11.58 -11.21
CA TRP A 170 -27.35 12.47 -10.07
C TRP A 170 -26.61 11.82 -8.89
N THR A 171 -26.54 10.49 -8.82
CA THR A 171 -25.83 9.76 -7.75
C THR A 171 -24.31 9.72 -7.95
N SER A 172 -23.80 10.11 -9.13
CA SER A 172 -22.36 10.01 -9.45
C SER A 172 -21.42 10.76 -8.49
N PRO A 173 -21.74 11.97 -7.98
CA PRO A 173 -20.87 12.63 -6.99
C PRO A 173 -20.91 11.96 -5.61
N LEU A 174 -21.98 11.24 -5.27
CA LEU A 174 -22.05 10.46 -4.02
C LEU A 174 -21.09 9.28 -4.06
N ALA A 175 -20.99 8.60 -5.20
CA ALA A 175 -19.99 7.56 -5.39
C ALA A 175 -18.56 8.13 -5.27
N ILE A 176 -18.29 9.29 -5.88
CA ILE A 176 -17.00 9.99 -5.74
C ILE A 176 -16.74 10.37 -4.28
N LEU A 177 -17.74 10.87 -3.56
CA LEU A 177 -17.66 11.20 -2.14
C LEU A 177 -17.25 9.99 -1.30
N LEU A 178 -17.89 8.83 -1.52
CA LEU A 178 -17.56 7.58 -0.84
C LEU A 178 -16.14 7.11 -1.16
N CYS A 179 -15.72 7.20 -2.43
CA CYS A 179 -14.35 6.87 -2.83
C CYS A 179 -13.32 7.80 -2.17
N VAL A 180 -13.57 9.11 -2.13
CA VAL A 180 -12.67 10.08 -1.49
C VAL A 180 -12.57 9.85 0.01
N ALA A 181 -13.69 9.53 0.67
CA ALA A 181 -13.70 9.20 2.09
C ALA A 181 -12.89 7.93 2.40
N ALA A 182 -12.97 6.91 1.54
CA ALA A 182 -12.22 5.67 1.70
C ALA A 182 -10.71 5.84 1.41
N LEU A 183 -10.35 6.67 0.41
CA LEU A 183 -8.96 6.86 -0.03
C LEU A 183 -8.20 7.93 0.76
N VAL A 184 -8.91 8.89 1.36
CA VAL A 184 -8.31 10.03 2.10
C VAL A 184 -8.97 10.12 3.49
N PRO A 185 -8.52 9.29 4.46
CA PRO A 185 -9.13 9.20 5.80
C PRO A 185 -9.13 10.52 6.58
N SER A 186 -8.22 11.44 6.25
CA SER A 186 -8.11 12.76 6.89
C SER A 186 -9.03 13.83 6.28
N SER A 187 -9.92 13.46 5.33
CA SER A 187 -10.83 14.39 4.68
C SER A 187 -12.18 14.45 5.40
N SER A 188 -12.77 15.64 5.51
CA SER A 188 -14.06 15.81 6.19
C SER A 188 -15.21 15.35 5.30
N PHE A 189 -15.63 14.09 5.47
CA PHE A 189 -16.79 13.51 4.79
C PHE A 189 -18.03 14.40 4.94
N LEU A 190 -18.29 14.87 6.17
CA LEU A 190 -19.44 15.71 6.47
C LEU A 190 -19.35 17.08 5.77
N GLY A 191 -18.17 17.70 5.74
CA GLY A 191 -17.94 18.96 5.04
C GLY A 191 -18.21 18.84 3.53
N HIS A 192 -17.73 17.76 2.90
CA HIS A 192 -17.99 17.49 1.48
C HIS A 192 -19.46 17.19 1.20
N LEU A 193 -20.13 16.45 2.08
CA LEU A 193 -21.56 16.18 1.98
C LEU A 193 -22.39 17.46 2.05
N CYS A 194 -22.05 18.40 2.95
CA CYS A 194 -22.70 19.71 3.03
C CYS A 194 -22.50 20.54 1.75
N GLY A 195 -21.27 20.55 1.20
CA GLY A 195 -21.00 21.19 -0.09
C GLY A 195 -21.84 20.59 -1.21
N LEU A 196 -21.89 19.27 -1.29
CA LEU A 196 -22.66 18.53 -2.30
C LEU A 196 -24.17 18.79 -2.19
N ALA A 197 -24.71 18.80 -0.97
CA ALA A 197 -26.13 19.08 -0.72
C ALA A 197 -26.53 20.48 -1.21
N VAL A 198 -25.75 21.50 -0.88
CA VAL A 198 -25.96 22.88 -1.39
C VAL A 198 -25.85 22.92 -2.92
N GLY A 199 -24.92 22.17 -3.49
CA GLY A 199 -24.79 21.97 -4.94
C GLY A 199 -26.05 21.41 -5.59
N TYR A 200 -26.66 20.36 -5.01
CA TYR A 200 -27.91 19.79 -5.49
C TYR A 200 -29.08 20.77 -5.40
N PHE A 201 -29.24 21.48 -4.28
CA PHE A 201 -30.28 22.51 -4.15
C PHE A 201 -30.11 23.64 -5.18
N CYS A 202 -28.87 24.04 -5.47
CA CYS A 202 -28.57 24.99 -6.53
C CYS A 202 -28.95 24.44 -7.91
N GLY A 203 -28.54 23.22 -8.25
CA GLY A 203 -28.83 22.57 -9.54
C GLY A 203 -30.33 22.33 -9.80
N LEU A 204 -31.11 22.10 -8.73
CA LEU A 204 -32.57 22.02 -8.79
C LEU A 204 -33.24 23.38 -9.00
N GLY A 205 -32.53 24.48 -8.75
CA GLY A 205 -32.99 25.85 -8.99
C GLY A 205 -33.52 26.57 -7.74
N TYR A 206 -33.44 25.95 -6.55
CA TYR A 206 -33.95 26.53 -5.30
C TYR A 206 -33.12 27.72 -4.81
N LEU A 207 -31.84 27.80 -5.20
CA LEU A 207 -30.93 28.89 -4.79
C LEU A 207 -30.83 30.02 -5.82
N LYS A 208 -31.71 30.07 -6.83
CA LYS A 208 -31.73 31.15 -7.85
C LYS A 208 -31.92 32.55 -7.27
N TYR A 209 -32.64 32.66 -6.15
CA TYR A 209 -32.93 33.94 -5.48
C TYR A 209 -31.71 34.52 -4.73
N LEU A 210 -30.65 33.72 -4.52
CA LEU A 210 -29.43 34.17 -3.87
C LEU A 210 -28.44 34.85 -4.83
N ALA A 211 -28.67 34.73 -6.15
CA ALA A 211 -27.87 35.44 -7.13
C ALA A 211 -28.27 36.93 -7.16
N PRO A 212 -27.31 37.86 -7.16
CA PRO A 212 -27.61 39.30 -7.21
C PRO A 212 -28.38 39.67 -8.49
N PRO A 213 -29.38 40.58 -8.42
CA PRO A 213 -30.16 41.00 -9.57
C PRO A 213 -29.30 41.55 -10.72
N GLU A 214 -29.55 41.08 -11.94
CA GLU A 214 -28.78 41.49 -13.12
C GLU A 214 -28.76 43.00 -13.35
N LYS A 215 -29.85 43.70 -12.99
CA LYS A 215 -29.93 45.17 -13.09
C LYS A 215 -28.83 45.86 -12.27
N ILE A 216 -28.56 45.36 -11.07
CA ILE A 216 -27.54 45.90 -10.16
C ILE A 216 -26.15 45.56 -10.71
N LEU A 217 -25.96 44.32 -11.18
CA LEU A 217 -24.68 43.89 -11.77
C LEU A 217 -24.32 44.71 -13.01
N ARG A 218 -25.27 44.93 -13.93
CA ARG A 218 -25.08 45.80 -15.11
C ARG A 218 -24.78 47.24 -14.74
N TRP A 219 -25.44 47.77 -13.70
CA TRP A 219 -25.14 49.10 -13.18
C TRP A 219 -23.71 49.22 -12.65
N ILE A 220 -23.24 48.22 -11.90
CA ILE A 220 -21.85 48.17 -11.40
C ILE A 220 -20.86 48.05 -12.57
N GLU A 221 -21.11 47.15 -13.53
CA GLU A 221 -20.26 46.94 -14.71
C GLU A 221 -20.11 48.22 -15.54
N GLY A 222 -21.23 48.90 -15.81
CA GLY A 222 -21.26 50.15 -16.57
C GLY A 222 -20.60 51.31 -15.84
N LYS A 223 -20.87 51.47 -14.53
CA LYS A 223 -20.32 52.57 -13.73
C LYS A 223 -18.79 52.46 -13.54
N LEU A 224 -18.26 51.24 -13.43
CA LEU A 224 -16.84 50.99 -13.21
C LEU A 224 -16.06 50.69 -14.49
N ASN A 225 -16.74 50.58 -15.64
CA ASN A 225 -16.16 50.17 -16.93
C ASN A 225 -15.28 48.91 -16.80
N LEU A 226 -15.81 47.87 -16.15
CA LEU A 226 -15.03 46.67 -15.79
C LEU A 226 -14.52 45.90 -17.01
N LEU A 227 -15.33 45.85 -18.08
CA LEU A 227 -14.96 45.23 -19.37
C LEU A 227 -13.73 45.90 -20.02
N GLY A 228 -13.61 47.23 -19.91
CA GLY A 228 -12.48 47.97 -20.47
C GLY A 228 -11.24 47.99 -19.57
N ARG A 229 -11.40 47.80 -18.25
CA ARG A 229 -10.32 47.92 -17.27
C ARG A 229 -9.70 46.60 -16.85
N LEU A 230 -10.48 45.51 -16.82
CA LEU A 230 -10.04 44.23 -16.28
C LEU A 230 -9.91 43.18 -17.39
N PRO A 231 -8.68 42.73 -17.72
CA PRO A 231 -8.49 41.73 -18.75
C PRO A 231 -9.01 40.36 -18.28
N HIS A 232 -9.72 39.65 -19.17
CA HIS A 232 -10.35 38.34 -18.92
C HIS A 232 -11.55 38.39 -17.95
N TYR A 233 -12.15 39.56 -17.78
CA TYR A 233 -13.43 39.74 -17.10
C TYR A 233 -14.59 39.21 -17.96
N VAL A 234 -15.49 38.40 -17.39
CA VAL A 234 -16.68 37.87 -18.07
C VAL A 234 -17.89 38.71 -17.69
N SER A 235 -18.43 39.45 -18.66
CA SER A 235 -19.53 40.39 -18.41
C SER A 235 -20.89 39.72 -18.30
N VAL A 236 -21.85 40.47 -17.75
CA VAL A 236 -23.22 39.98 -17.58
C VAL A 236 -23.91 39.72 -18.92
N ASP A 237 -23.54 40.45 -19.97
CA ASP A 237 -24.13 40.35 -21.31
C ASP A 237 -23.38 39.38 -22.23
N GLN A 238 -22.17 38.94 -21.85
CA GLN A 238 -21.43 37.87 -22.52
C GLN A 238 -21.77 36.47 -21.99
N LYS A 239 -22.66 36.36 -20.99
CA LYS A 239 -23.12 35.07 -20.46
C LYS A 239 -23.79 34.26 -21.56
N THR A 240 -23.41 32.99 -21.68
CA THR A 240 -23.82 32.09 -22.78
C THR A 240 -25.32 31.72 -22.79
N TYR A 241 -26.17 32.30 -21.95
CA TYR A 241 -27.62 32.03 -21.91
C TYR A 241 -28.43 33.34 -21.87
N GLY A 242 -29.04 33.70 -23.00
CA GLY A 242 -29.96 34.85 -23.07
C GLY A 242 -30.69 35.08 -24.40
N ARG A 243 -30.26 34.49 -25.53
CA ARG A 243 -30.98 34.61 -26.81
C ARG A 243 -30.68 33.37 -27.66
N PHE A 244 -31.72 32.70 -28.14
CA PHE A 244 -31.72 31.45 -28.92
C PHE A 244 -31.65 30.14 -28.12
N GLY A 245 -32.84 29.59 -27.85
CA GLY A 245 -33.01 28.15 -27.78
C GLY A 245 -32.92 27.55 -29.19
N VAL A 246 -31.70 27.31 -29.69
CA VAL A 246 -31.30 26.23 -30.61
C VAL A 246 -29.78 26.05 -30.43
N LEU A 247 -29.35 24.85 -30.10
CA LEU A 247 -27.94 24.50 -29.81
C LEU A 247 -27.00 24.75 -31.02
N PRO A 248 -25.75 25.15 -30.74
CA PRO A 248 -24.68 24.18 -30.96
C PRO A 248 -23.99 23.85 -29.64
N SER A 249 -23.98 22.57 -29.31
CA SER A 249 -23.34 21.94 -28.15
C SER A 249 -21.85 22.31 -28.05
N SER A 250 -21.55 23.33 -27.25
CA SER A 250 -20.19 23.81 -27.02
C SER A 250 -19.67 23.44 -25.63
N GLY A 251 -19.76 22.16 -25.26
CA GLY A 251 -18.98 21.61 -24.14
C GLY A 251 -17.49 21.60 -24.50
N THR A 252 -16.78 22.71 -24.33
CA THR A 252 -15.50 22.92 -25.03
C THR A 252 -14.26 23.15 -24.15
N GLY A 253 -14.34 23.07 -22.82
CA GLY A 253 -13.12 23.07 -21.97
C GLY A 253 -12.58 21.65 -21.74
N ALA A 254 -13.18 20.94 -20.79
CA ALA A 254 -12.82 19.56 -20.44
C ALA A 254 -13.06 18.55 -21.57
N LEU A 255 -14.08 18.78 -22.40
CA LEU A 255 -14.41 17.94 -23.56
C LEU A 255 -13.50 18.24 -24.78
N ARG A 256 -12.92 19.44 -24.92
CA ARG A 256 -11.82 19.67 -25.89
C ARG A 256 -10.50 19.11 -25.39
N LEU A 257 -10.18 19.21 -24.10
CA LEU A 257 -9.02 18.53 -23.51
C LEU A 257 -9.12 17.00 -23.70
N ARG A 258 -10.32 16.43 -23.49
CA ARG A 258 -10.63 15.01 -23.75
C ARG A 258 -10.46 14.62 -25.21
N ARG A 259 -10.62 15.56 -26.15
CA ARG A 259 -10.55 15.37 -27.60
C ARG A 259 -9.22 15.81 -28.23
N ASP A 260 -8.27 16.35 -27.46
CA ASP A 260 -6.96 16.74 -27.99
C ASP A 260 -6.09 15.48 -28.19
N PRO A 261 -5.75 15.09 -29.43
CA PRO A 261 -4.96 13.89 -29.72
C PRO A 261 -3.56 13.93 -29.09
N ARG A 262 -3.08 15.11 -28.67
CA ARG A 262 -1.81 15.27 -27.97
C ARG A 262 -1.89 14.84 -26.51
N MET A 263 -3.02 15.06 -25.85
CA MET A 263 -3.22 14.63 -24.46
C MET A 263 -3.32 13.12 -24.31
N LEU A 264 -3.80 12.41 -25.34
CA LEU A 264 -3.81 10.94 -25.37
C LEU A 264 -2.40 10.32 -25.53
N LYS A 265 -1.39 11.11 -25.91
CA LYS A 265 0.01 10.66 -26.04
C LYS A 265 0.81 10.81 -24.74
N VAL A 266 0.36 11.62 -23.78
CA VAL A 266 1.07 11.91 -22.52
C VAL A 266 1.07 10.74 -21.52
N PRO A 267 -0.03 9.98 -21.32
CA PRO A 267 -0.11 8.99 -20.24
C PRO A 267 0.98 7.92 -20.23
N PRO A 268 1.43 7.33 -21.37
CA PRO A 268 2.56 6.40 -21.36
C PRO A 268 3.85 7.01 -20.82
N TYR A 269 4.15 8.26 -21.16
CA TYR A 269 5.32 8.96 -20.63
C TYR A 269 5.17 9.29 -19.15
N LEU A 270 3.97 9.65 -18.71
CA LEU A 270 3.68 9.88 -17.30
C LEU A 270 3.80 8.59 -16.48
N SER A 271 3.25 7.47 -16.97
CA SER A 271 3.40 6.15 -16.34
C SER A 271 4.89 5.74 -16.26
N LEU A 272 5.65 5.95 -17.33
CA LEU A 272 7.10 5.70 -17.32
C LEU A 272 7.83 6.59 -16.30
N LEU A 273 7.48 7.88 -16.24
CA LEU A 273 8.03 8.81 -15.26
C LEU A 273 7.71 8.35 -13.83
N CYS A 274 6.49 7.91 -13.55
CA CYS A 274 6.11 7.38 -12.24
C CYS A 274 6.96 6.15 -11.85
N ILE A 275 7.18 5.21 -12.79
CA ILE A 275 8.05 4.04 -12.54
C ILE A 275 9.49 4.49 -12.27
N LEU A 276 10.05 5.35 -13.13
CA LEU A 276 11.43 5.82 -12.99
C LEU A 276 11.64 6.60 -11.69
N VAL A 277 10.75 7.52 -11.35
CA VAL A 277 10.81 8.27 -10.09
C VAL A 277 10.67 7.31 -8.91
N GLY A 278 9.74 6.35 -8.96
CA GLY A 278 9.58 5.34 -7.92
C GLY A 278 10.85 4.52 -7.68
N VAL A 279 11.51 4.06 -8.75
CA VAL A 279 12.77 3.32 -8.68
C VAL A 279 13.91 4.19 -8.17
N VAL A 280 14.09 5.40 -8.72
CA VAL A 280 15.14 6.33 -8.29
C VAL A 280 14.97 6.69 -6.82
N TRP A 281 13.74 6.89 -6.35
CA TRP A 281 13.45 7.18 -4.95
C TRP A 281 14.02 6.14 -4.00
N LEU A 282 13.93 4.85 -4.35
CA LEU A 282 14.50 3.76 -3.56
C LEU A 282 16.02 3.90 -3.39
N PHE A 283 16.73 4.28 -4.46
CA PHE A 283 18.19 4.49 -4.38
C PHE A 283 18.58 5.74 -3.59
N LEU A 284 17.65 6.66 -3.33
CA LEU A 284 17.90 7.84 -2.49
C LEU A 284 17.72 7.55 -0.99
N LEU A 285 16.91 6.56 -0.61
CA LEU A 285 16.60 6.26 0.80
C LEU A 285 17.83 6.01 1.70
N PRO A 286 18.92 5.34 1.27
CA PRO A 286 20.09 5.09 2.12
C PRO A 286 20.95 6.35 2.42
N LEU A 287 20.68 7.47 1.77
CA LEU A 287 21.38 8.74 2.01
C LEU A 287 21.04 9.30 3.40
N ASN A 288 21.92 10.14 3.94
CA ASN A 288 21.78 10.67 5.31
C ASN A 288 20.57 11.61 5.44
N GLU A 289 20.17 12.26 4.35
CA GLU A 289 19.08 13.23 4.29
C GLU A 289 17.70 12.55 4.40
N TYR A 290 17.60 11.29 4.01
CA TYR A 290 16.35 10.51 3.96
C TYR A 290 16.27 9.41 5.03
N SER A 291 17.34 9.21 5.79
CA SER A 291 17.42 8.21 6.86
C SER A 291 17.72 8.87 8.21
N ARG A 292 17.17 8.31 9.30
CA ARG A 292 17.31 8.85 10.66
C ARG A 292 18.04 7.87 11.54
N ARG A 293 18.75 8.39 12.55
CA ARG A 293 19.29 7.54 13.61
C ARG A 293 18.14 6.99 14.45
N THR A 294 18.28 5.76 14.91
CA THR A 294 17.32 5.16 15.84
C THR A 294 17.45 5.80 17.21
N TYR A 295 16.38 5.77 17.97
CA TYR A 295 16.28 6.26 19.34
C TYR A 295 15.23 5.43 20.07
N ILE A 296 15.27 5.41 21.39
CA ILE A 296 14.23 4.77 22.20
C ILE A 296 13.12 5.81 22.40
N SER A 297 11.92 5.53 21.90
CA SER A 297 10.79 6.43 22.04
C SER A 297 10.06 6.23 23.38
N GLU A 298 9.99 4.99 23.86
CA GLU A 298 9.33 4.64 25.12
C GLU A 298 10.28 4.84 26.30
N ASN A 299 9.98 5.86 27.11
CA ASN A 299 10.79 6.24 28.25
C ASN A 299 10.84 5.14 29.33
N ALA A 300 9.80 4.31 29.45
CA ALA A 300 9.72 3.25 30.45
C ALA A 300 10.71 2.09 30.20
N LEU A 301 11.18 1.89 28.96
CA LEU A 301 12.07 0.78 28.62
C LEU A 301 13.42 0.84 29.33
N LEU A 302 13.96 2.05 29.55
CA LEU A 302 15.22 2.33 30.25
C LEU A 302 16.34 1.30 29.95
N PRO A 303 16.64 0.97 28.67
CA PRO A 303 17.51 -0.14 28.34
C PRO A 303 18.95 0.11 28.76
N GLY A 304 19.55 -0.89 29.41
CA GLY A 304 20.93 -0.86 29.86
C GLY A 304 21.19 -0.02 31.11
N GLN A 305 20.16 0.49 31.80
CA GLN A 305 20.34 1.29 33.03
C GLN A 305 20.64 0.45 34.28
N VAL A 306 20.35 -0.85 34.26
CA VAL A 306 20.54 -1.74 35.41
C VAL A 306 21.69 -2.70 35.14
N HIS A 307 22.55 -2.86 36.15
CA HIS A 307 23.60 -3.87 36.10
C HIS A 307 23.00 -5.29 36.09
N THR A 308 23.48 -6.11 35.16
CA THR A 308 23.13 -7.53 35.07
C THR A 308 24.15 -8.35 35.86
N TYR A 309 23.66 -9.34 36.61
CA TYR A 309 24.49 -10.10 37.55
C TYR A 309 24.64 -11.57 37.12
N PHE A 310 24.06 -11.96 35.98
CA PHE A 310 24.22 -13.29 35.42
C PHE A 310 25.68 -13.59 35.06
N SER A 311 26.37 -14.32 35.93
CA SER A 311 27.79 -14.67 35.81
C SER A 311 28.23 -15.69 36.86
N GLY A 312 29.51 -16.07 36.84
CA GLY A 312 30.18 -16.81 37.91
C GLY A 312 29.65 -18.23 38.09
N SER A 313 29.00 -18.49 39.23
CA SER A 313 28.51 -19.84 39.59
C SER A 313 27.43 -20.37 38.63
N ASP A 314 26.71 -19.48 37.95
CA ASP A 314 25.71 -19.86 36.96
C ASP A 314 26.33 -20.51 35.71
N GLN A 315 27.62 -20.26 35.43
CA GLN A 315 28.33 -20.94 34.35
C GLN A 315 28.47 -22.45 34.61
N ASN A 316 28.65 -22.86 35.87
CA ASN A 316 28.72 -24.29 36.23
C ASN A 316 27.36 -24.97 36.06
N VAL A 317 26.29 -24.25 36.38
CA VAL A 317 24.92 -24.73 36.22
C VAL A 317 24.57 -24.87 34.73
N PHE A 318 24.96 -23.87 33.93
CA PHE A 318 24.84 -23.92 32.48
C PHE A 318 25.55 -25.15 31.90
N ARG A 319 26.79 -25.42 32.31
CA ARG A 319 27.55 -26.61 31.85
C ARG A 319 26.85 -27.92 32.22
N ALA A 320 26.27 -28.00 33.42
CA ALA A 320 25.51 -29.18 33.85
C ALA A 320 24.26 -29.38 32.97
N TYR A 321 23.47 -28.32 32.74
CA TYR A 321 22.31 -28.41 31.83
C TYR A 321 22.71 -28.71 30.39
N LYS A 322 23.83 -28.16 29.91
CA LYS A 322 24.38 -28.46 28.59
C LYS A 322 24.73 -29.94 28.46
N HIS A 323 25.32 -30.55 29.48
CA HIS A 323 25.60 -31.98 29.50
C HIS A 323 24.31 -32.82 29.40
N GLU A 324 23.29 -32.49 30.19
CA GLU A 324 21.98 -33.18 30.15
C GLU A 324 21.30 -33.02 28.78
N VAL A 325 21.26 -31.79 28.23
CA VAL A 325 20.64 -31.49 26.94
C VAL A 325 21.37 -32.18 25.79
N ASN A 326 22.70 -32.18 25.79
CA ASN A 326 23.48 -32.87 24.77
C ASN A 326 23.27 -34.40 24.81
N GLY A 327 23.02 -34.97 25.99
CA GLY A 327 22.64 -36.38 26.13
C GLY A 327 21.30 -36.76 25.50
N LEU A 328 20.48 -35.77 25.14
CA LEU A 328 19.17 -35.95 24.50
C LEU A 328 19.15 -35.63 23.00
N ALA A 329 20.31 -35.30 22.40
CA ALA A 329 20.39 -34.83 21.01
C ALA A 329 19.70 -35.76 19.99
N ASP A 330 19.81 -37.08 20.19
CA ASP A 330 19.28 -38.12 19.30
C ASP A 330 17.95 -38.73 19.79
N LYS A 331 17.32 -38.11 20.79
CA LYS A 331 16.08 -38.60 21.40
C LYS A 331 14.83 -38.04 20.70
N SER A 332 13.71 -38.74 20.86
CA SER A 332 12.42 -38.26 20.36
C SER A 332 11.96 -37.00 21.11
N ASN A 333 11.12 -36.18 20.48
CA ASN A 333 10.60 -34.96 21.11
C ASN A 333 9.88 -35.23 22.44
N ILE A 334 9.19 -36.37 22.56
CA ILE A 334 8.53 -36.79 23.80
C ILE A 334 9.56 -37.08 24.90
N GLU A 335 10.60 -37.87 24.61
CA GLU A 335 11.68 -38.16 25.57
C GLU A 335 12.44 -36.89 26.00
N VAL A 336 12.67 -35.97 25.05
CA VAL A 336 13.27 -34.67 25.34
C VAL A 336 12.39 -33.90 26.33
N ASN A 337 11.08 -33.81 26.05
CA ASN A 337 10.13 -33.12 26.92
C ASN A 337 10.01 -33.79 28.29
N ASP A 338 10.06 -35.12 28.39
CA ASP A 338 10.04 -35.86 29.66
C ASP A 338 11.18 -35.44 30.58
N LYS A 339 12.39 -35.35 30.01
CA LYS A 339 13.56 -34.95 30.78
C LYS A 339 13.55 -33.46 31.11
N LEU A 340 13.21 -32.59 30.15
CA LEU A 340 13.14 -31.14 30.37
C LEU A 340 12.04 -30.78 31.39
N GLU A 341 10.87 -31.42 31.32
CA GLU A 341 9.79 -31.21 32.27
C GLU A 341 10.22 -31.62 33.68
N SER A 342 10.93 -32.75 33.83
CA SER A 342 11.50 -33.16 35.13
C SER A 342 12.43 -32.10 35.71
N ILE A 343 13.30 -31.50 34.90
CA ILE A 343 14.21 -30.42 35.33
C ILE A 343 13.40 -29.20 35.78
N VAL A 344 12.44 -28.75 34.96
CA VAL A 344 11.70 -27.50 35.23
C VAL A 344 10.70 -27.66 36.38
N LYS A 345 10.09 -28.83 36.55
CA LYS A 345 9.34 -29.20 37.76
C LYS A 345 10.24 -29.24 39.00
N GLY A 346 11.47 -29.76 38.86
CA GLY A 346 12.47 -29.74 39.92
C GLY A 346 12.90 -28.33 40.33
N LEU A 347 12.83 -27.36 39.41
CA LEU A 347 12.97 -25.93 39.72
C LEU A 347 11.75 -25.37 40.45
N GLY A 348 10.63 -26.08 40.52
CA GLY A 348 9.37 -25.66 41.13
C GLY A 348 8.63 -24.61 40.29
N LEU A 349 8.66 -24.73 38.97
CA LEU A 349 7.84 -23.92 38.03
C LEU A 349 6.61 -24.72 37.60
N LYS A 350 5.51 -24.02 37.27
CA LYS A 350 4.30 -24.66 36.75
C LYS A 350 4.54 -25.02 35.29
N THR A 351 4.49 -26.30 34.93
CA THR A 351 4.78 -26.79 33.57
C THR A 351 3.54 -27.35 32.91
N ALA A 352 3.45 -27.21 31.59
CA ALA A 352 2.44 -27.85 30.77
C ALA A 352 3.02 -28.19 29.38
N ARG A 353 2.31 -29.08 28.69
CA ARG A 353 2.63 -29.51 27.34
C ARG A 353 1.47 -29.27 26.39
N GLN A 354 1.79 -29.12 25.11
CA GLN A 354 0.80 -28.91 24.06
C GLN A 354 1.17 -29.72 22.82
N ASN A 355 0.30 -30.66 22.44
CA ASN A 355 0.41 -31.38 21.18
C ASN A 355 -0.17 -30.57 20.01
N PHE A 356 0.51 -30.63 18.87
CA PHE A 356 0.05 -30.03 17.63
C PHE A 356 0.35 -30.95 16.43
N THR A 357 -0.46 -30.83 15.39
CA THR A 357 -0.27 -31.53 14.11
C THR A 357 -0.82 -30.69 12.97
N TYR A 358 0.08 -30.21 12.12
CA TYR A 358 -0.27 -29.58 10.85
C TYR A 358 -0.05 -30.53 9.69
N GLN A 359 -0.82 -30.35 8.62
CA GLN A 359 -0.63 -31.03 7.35
C GLN A 359 -0.47 -29.98 6.27
N SER A 360 0.61 -30.06 5.50
CA SER A 360 0.85 -29.15 4.37
C SER A 360 1.70 -29.86 3.31
N ALA A 361 1.36 -29.66 2.03
CA ALA A 361 2.03 -30.29 0.89
C ALA A 361 2.25 -31.81 1.04
N GLY A 362 1.30 -32.52 1.66
CA GLY A 362 1.41 -33.97 1.90
C GLY A 362 2.40 -34.39 2.99
N ARG A 363 3.00 -33.45 3.73
CA ARG A 363 3.80 -33.70 4.94
C ARG A 363 3.00 -33.41 6.20
N VAL A 364 3.33 -34.15 7.25
CA VAL A 364 2.76 -33.96 8.59
C VAL A 364 3.83 -33.32 9.47
N TYR A 365 3.52 -32.15 10.00
CA TYR A 365 4.34 -31.42 10.97
C TYR A 365 3.70 -31.58 12.33
N SER A 366 4.20 -32.52 13.13
CA SER A 366 3.67 -32.79 14.47
C SER A 366 4.76 -32.69 15.53
N GLY A 367 4.33 -32.36 16.74
CA GLY A 367 5.22 -32.25 17.88
C GLY A 367 4.47 -31.88 19.15
N GLU A 368 5.22 -31.81 20.23
CA GLU A 368 4.78 -31.43 21.55
C GLU A 368 5.63 -30.27 22.05
N ASN A 369 5.00 -29.12 22.27
CA ASN A 369 5.62 -27.98 22.92
C ASN A 369 5.66 -28.22 24.43
N LEU A 370 6.76 -27.82 25.09
CA LEU A 370 6.89 -27.77 26.54
C LEU A 370 7.00 -26.31 26.96
N TYR A 371 6.22 -25.89 27.95
CA TYR A 371 6.35 -24.55 28.51
C TYR A 371 6.19 -24.54 30.02
N ALA A 372 6.76 -23.51 30.64
CA ALA A 372 6.71 -23.30 32.07
C ALA A 372 6.48 -21.84 32.43
N ILE A 373 5.72 -21.61 33.49
CA ILE A 373 5.35 -20.26 33.95
C ILE A 373 6.03 -19.98 35.30
N LEU A 374 6.83 -18.93 35.33
CA LEU A 374 7.28 -18.26 36.55
C LEU A 374 6.31 -17.12 36.86
N GLN A 375 5.55 -17.28 37.95
CA GLN A 375 4.68 -16.21 38.43
C GLN A 375 5.52 -15.07 39.02
N ALA A 376 5.22 -13.83 38.60
CA ALA A 376 5.92 -12.65 39.07
C ALA A 376 5.72 -12.43 40.57
N PRO A 377 6.79 -12.27 41.38
CA PRO A 377 6.65 -12.02 42.81
C PRO A 377 5.99 -10.67 43.15
N ARG A 378 6.02 -9.70 42.22
CA ARG A 378 5.43 -8.36 42.38
C ARG A 378 4.27 -8.09 41.42
N GLY A 379 3.87 -9.10 40.63
CA GLY A 379 2.82 -9.00 39.63
C GLY A 379 1.52 -9.62 40.12
N ASP A 380 0.42 -9.22 39.50
CA ASP A 380 -0.92 -9.79 39.69
C ASP A 380 -1.25 -10.86 38.62
N ALA A 381 -0.24 -11.33 37.88
CA ALA A 381 -0.35 -12.27 36.76
C ALA A 381 -1.24 -11.80 35.60
N THR A 382 -1.45 -10.48 35.44
CA THR A 382 -2.22 -9.91 34.31
C THR A 382 -1.40 -9.72 33.04
N GLU A 383 -0.08 -9.76 33.13
CA GLU A 383 0.86 -9.57 32.01
C GLU A 383 1.98 -10.61 32.04
N ALA A 384 2.48 -10.99 30.87
CA ALA A 384 3.55 -11.97 30.72
C ALA A 384 4.57 -11.61 29.63
N ILE A 385 5.80 -12.10 29.79
CA ILE A 385 6.89 -12.00 28.80
C ILE A 385 7.34 -13.42 28.47
N VAL A 386 7.65 -13.69 27.20
CA VAL A 386 8.02 -15.04 26.73
C VAL A 386 9.51 -15.13 26.40
N LEU A 387 10.18 -16.14 26.94
CA LEU A 387 11.50 -16.60 26.50
C LEU A 387 11.32 -17.89 25.72
N VAL A 388 11.56 -17.86 24.41
CA VAL A 388 11.36 -19.03 23.54
C VAL A 388 12.69 -19.58 23.02
N GLY A 389 12.80 -20.90 22.93
CA GLY A 389 13.91 -21.58 22.27
C GLY A 389 13.42 -22.83 21.56
N ALA A 390 13.68 -22.90 20.26
CA ALA A 390 13.42 -24.13 19.51
C ALA A 390 14.55 -25.14 19.75
N TRP A 391 14.20 -26.42 19.87
CA TRP A 391 15.14 -27.52 19.95
C TRP A 391 16.01 -27.57 18.68
N LYS A 392 15.37 -27.46 17.51
CA LYS A 392 16.04 -27.27 16.22
C LYS A 392 15.74 -25.88 15.66
N ASN A 393 16.80 -25.20 15.21
CA ASN A 393 16.67 -23.90 14.56
C ASN A 393 16.11 -24.02 13.12
N VAL A 394 15.92 -22.89 12.43
CA VAL A 394 15.40 -22.84 11.05
C VAL A 394 16.30 -23.59 10.05
N LYS A 395 17.59 -23.78 10.36
CA LYS A 395 18.53 -24.56 9.55
C LYS A 395 18.53 -26.06 9.88
N GLY A 396 17.72 -26.49 10.86
CA GLY A 396 17.68 -27.86 11.35
C GLY A 396 18.81 -28.21 12.32
N GLU A 397 19.61 -27.24 12.75
CA GLU A 397 20.69 -27.44 13.71
C GLU A 397 20.14 -27.49 15.14
N LEU A 398 20.74 -28.34 15.98
CA LEU A 398 20.40 -28.42 17.39
C LEU A 398 20.81 -27.14 18.12
N ASN A 399 19.92 -26.57 18.92
CA ASN A 399 20.16 -25.38 19.71
C ASN A 399 20.95 -25.72 21.00
N ARG A 400 22.22 -26.10 20.81
CA ARG A 400 23.09 -26.72 21.83
C ARG A 400 23.35 -25.82 23.03
N ASN A 401 23.47 -24.51 22.83
CA ASN A 401 23.69 -23.55 23.90
C ASN A 401 22.40 -22.79 24.28
N GLY A 402 21.41 -22.68 23.40
CA GLY A 402 20.18 -21.94 23.69
C GLY A 402 19.27 -22.61 24.70
N ILE A 403 18.99 -23.92 24.56
CA ILE A 403 18.11 -24.62 25.52
C ILE A 403 18.73 -24.67 26.94
N PRO A 404 20.03 -25.00 27.12
CA PRO A 404 20.65 -24.91 28.44
C PRO A 404 20.64 -23.48 29.01
N LEU A 405 20.78 -22.46 28.16
CA LEU A 405 20.72 -21.07 28.60
C LEU A 405 19.32 -20.71 29.13
N ILE A 406 18.27 -21.14 28.44
CA ILE A 406 16.87 -20.98 28.91
C ILE A 406 16.67 -21.65 30.28
N LEU A 407 17.14 -22.89 30.47
CA LEU A 407 17.03 -23.59 31.75
C LEU A 407 17.82 -22.88 32.87
N THR A 408 19.01 -22.38 32.55
CA THR A 408 19.85 -21.64 33.50
C THR A 408 19.22 -20.32 33.88
N LEU A 409 18.67 -19.58 32.90
CA LEU A 409 17.94 -18.34 33.12
C LEU A 409 16.65 -18.58 33.90
N ALA A 410 15.92 -19.66 33.66
CA ALA A 410 14.73 -20.01 34.44
C ALA A 410 15.05 -20.20 35.93
N ARG A 411 16.13 -20.93 36.23
CA ARG A 411 16.64 -21.05 37.61
C ARG A 411 17.12 -19.72 38.17
N TYR A 412 17.81 -18.91 37.37
CA TYR A 412 18.30 -17.60 37.78
C TYR A 412 17.13 -16.65 38.07
N PHE A 413 16.22 -16.41 37.15
CA PHE A 413 15.07 -15.51 37.30
C PHE A 413 14.18 -15.89 38.48
N LYS A 414 13.98 -17.18 38.76
CA LYS A 414 13.23 -17.62 39.94
C LYS A 414 13.83 -17.14 41.28
N ARG A 415 15.16 -16.92 41.36
CA ARG A 415 15.82 -16.42 42.58
C ARG A 415 15.59 -14.92 42.81
N TRP A 416 15.14 -14.18 41.80
CA TRP A 416 14.99 -12.74 41.85
C TRP A 416 13.55 -12.33 42.12
N SER A 417 13.35 -11.35 43.00
CA SER A 417 12.02 -10.87 43.42
C SER A 417 11.56 -9.61 42.70
N LEU A 418 12.21 -9.21 41.60
CA LEU A 418 11.97 -7.94 40.92
C LEU A 418 10.94 -7.98 39.79
N TRP A 419 10.52 -9.19 39.38
CA TRP A 419 9.62 -9.36 38.25
C TRP A 419 8.20 -8.90 38.62
N SER A 420 7.64 -8.04 37.78
CA SER A 420 6.26 -7.56 37.84
C SER A 420 5.37 -8.21 36.78
N LYS A 421 5.96 -8.85 35.77
CA LYS A 421 5.26 -9.66 34.76
C LYS A 421 5.63 -11.12 34.87
N ASP A 422 4.68 -12.00 34.65
CA ASP A 422 4.94 -13.43 34.59
C ASP A 422 5.94 -13.73 33.46
N ILE A 423 6.78 -14.73 33.66
CA ILE A 423 7.75 -15.15 32.63
C ILE A 423 7.41 -16.55 32.16
N ILE A 424 7.18 -16.70 30.87
CA ILE A 424 6.90 -17.97 30.21
C ILE A 424 8.18 -18.45 29.53
N PHE A 425 8.66 -19.63 29.90
CA PHE A 425 9.75 -20.31 29.21
C PHE A 425 9.13 -21.32 28.24
N LEU A 426 9.27 -21.10 26.94
CA LEU A 426 8.70 -21.94 25.88
C LEU A 426 9.82 -22.69 25.16
N VAL A 427 9.73 -24.02 25.13
CA VAL A 427 10.61 -24.89 24.35
C VAL A 427 9.76 -25.63 23.30
N THR A 428 10.09 -25.42 22.04
CA THR A 428 9.37 -26.00 20.90
C THR A 428 10.26 -26.99 20.16
N PRO A 429 9.71 -28.03 19.49
CA PRO A 429 10.53 -29.00 18.75
C PRO A 429 11.20 -28.37 17.51
N ASP A 430 10.53 -27.42 16.88
CA ASP A 430 10.98 -26.68 15.71
C ASP A 430 10.80 -25.16 15.88
N SER A 431 11.29 -24.38 14.92
CA SER A 431 11.33 -22.92 15.00
C SER A 431 10.11 -22.19 14.46
N ILE A 432 9.16 -22.87 13.81
CA ILE A 432 8.04 -22.21 13.11
C ILE A 432 6.69 -22.81 13.50
N ALA A 433 6.46 -24.10 13.27
CA ALA A 433 5.19 -24.77 13.54
C ALA A 433 4.87 -24.84 15.04
N GLY A 434 5.84 -25.23 15.87
CA GLY A 434 5.68 -25.27 17.32
C GLY A 434 5.30 -23.91 17.94
N PRO A 435 6.08 -22.83 17.69
CA PRO A 435 5.75 -21.50 18.17
C PRO A 435 4.39 -20.99 17.64
N GLN A 436 4.07 -21.23 16.36
CA GLN A 436 2.77 -20.87 15.79
C GLN A 436 1.62 -21.55 16.53
N ALA A 437 1.68 -22.87 16.71
CA ALA A 437 0.64 -23.63 17.43
C ALA A 437 0.45 -23.14 18.88
N TRP A 438 1.53 -22.76 19.54
CA TRP A 438 1.46 -22.27 20.92
C TRP A 438 0.82 -20.89 20.99
N VAL A 439 1.23 -19.95 20.13
CA VAL A 439 0.71 -18.58 20.12
C VAL A 439 -0.75 -18.54 19.66
N ASP A 440 -1.12 -19.32 18.64
CA ASP A 440 -2.51 -19.46 18.18
C ASP A 440 -3.41 -19.94 19.32
N ALA A 441 -2.94 -20.96 20.07
CA ALA A 441 -3.69 -21.49 21.20
C ALA A 441 -3.69 -20.59 22.44
N TYR A 442 -2.67 -19.75 22.61
CA TYR A 442 -2.66 -18.73 23.65
C TYR A 442 -3.81 -17.73 23.45
N HIS A 443 -4.06 -17.34 22.20
CA HIS A 443 -5.09 -16.39 21.80
C HIS A 443 -6.43 -17.04 21.40
N ASP A 444 -6.60 -18.34 21.61
CA ASP A 444 -7.80 -19.11 21.23
C ASP A 444 -8.19 -18.99 19.74
N ALA A 445 -7.17 -18.81 18.89
CA ALA A 445 -7.29 -18.68 17.44
C ALA A 445 -6.92 -19.97 16.69
N HIS A 446 -6.68 -21.06 17.40
CA HIS A 446 -6.27 -22.35 16.84
C HIS A 446 -7.47 -23.23 16.46
N ASP A 447 -7.20 -24.17 15.55
CA ASP A 447 -8.15 -25.24 15.22
C ASP A 447 -7.97 -26.41 16.20
N SER A 448 -8.97 -26.61 17.07
CA SER A 448 -8.94 -27.63 18.13
C SER A 448 -8.88 -29.08 17.62
N SER A 449 -9.14 -29.31 16.32
CA SER A 449 -8.96 -30.63 15.70
C SER A 449 -7.49 -30.97 15.42
N ARG A 450 -6.64 -29.95 15.28
CA ARG A 450 -5.22 -30.07 14.88
C ARG A 450 -4.25 -29.66 15.98
N VAL A 451 -4.64 -28.72 16.83
CA VAL A 451 -3.81 -28.15 17.88
C VAL A 451 -4.57 -28.23 19.21
N ASN A 452 -3.92 -28.70 20.27
CA ASN A 452 -4.55 -28.73 21.58
C ASN A 452 -4.57 -27.34 22.22
N SER A 453 -5.64 -27.04 22.97
CA SER A 453 -5.69 -25.85 23.82
C SER A 453 -4.65 -25.92 24.94
N LEU A 454 -4.22 -24.76 25.42
CA LEU A 454 -3.21 -24.67 26.49
C LEU A 454 -3.82 -24.98 27.87
N PRO A 455 -3.29 -25.96 28.61
CA PRO A 455 -3.78 -26.29 29.97
C PRO A 455 -3.51 -25.17 30.99
N LEU A 456 -2.44 -24.40 30.77
CA LEU A 456 -2.04 -23.27 31.59
C LEU A 456 -1.92 -22.03 30.72
N LYS A 457 -2.55 -20.92 31.14
CA LYS A 457 -2.36 -19.60 30.56
C LYS A 457 -1.90 -18.62 31.64
N SER A 458 -1.23 -17.55 31.22
CA SER A 458 -0.89 -16.40 32.08
C SER A 458 -1.58 -15.15 31.52
N GLY A 459 -1.12 -13.97 31.90
CA GLY A 459 -1.63 -12.69 31.45
C GLY A 459 -1.38 -12.36 29.98
N LEU A 460 -1.72 -11.13 29.58
CA LEU A 460 -1.47 -10.63 28.22
C LEU A 460 0.03 -10.64 27.90
N LEU A 461 0.39 -11.11 26.70
CA LEU A 461 1.78 -11.18 26.27
C LEU A 461 2.28 -9.78 25.88
N GLN A 462 3.25 -9.26 26.61
CA GLN A 462 3.83 -7.94 26.37
C GLN A 462 5.00 -7.95 25.40
N GLY A 463 5.69 -9.07 25.28
CA GLY A 463 6.78 -9.26 24.32
C GLY A 463 7.41 -10.64 24.43
N ALA A 464 8.20 -10.99 23.42
CA ALA A 464 8.91 -12.28 23.38
C ALA A 464 10.35 -12.14 22.89
N ILE A 465 11.27 -12.89 23.48
CA ILE A 465 12.64 -13.01 23.01
C ILE A 465 12.91 -14.47 22.70
N ALA A 466 13.37 -14.73 21.48
CA ALA A 466 13.79 -16.05 21.04
C ALA A 466 15.31 -16.18 21.11
N ILE A 467 15.81 -17.32 21.57
CA ILE A 467 17.24 -17.65 21.58
C ILE A 467 17.51 -18.73 20.54
N ASP A 468 18.35 -18.43 19.57
CA ASP A 468 18.89 -19.41 18.62
C ASP A 468 20.42 -19.40 18.74
N TYR A 469 20.94 -20.30 19.57
CA TYR A 469 22.35 -20.38 19.92
C TYR A 469 22.84 -21.83 19.69
N SER A 470 23.01 -22.17 18.40
CA SER A 470 23.51 -23.48 17.96
C SER A 470 25.03 -23.63 18.09
N GLN A 471 25.78 -22.52 17.97
CA GLN A 471 27.23 -22.46 18.12
C GLN A 471 27.68 -22.90 19.53
N GLU A 472 28.70 -23.76 19.60
CA GLU A 472 29.31 -24.18 20.88
C GLU A 472 30.55 -23.37 21.28
N THR A 473 31.18 -22.67 20.33
CA THR A 473 32.34 -21.82 20.59
C THR A 473 31.93 -20.44 21.10
N ARG A 474 32.90 -19.66 21.55
CA ARG A 474 32.69 -18.26 21.91
C ARG A 474 32.37 -17.43 20.68
N PHE A 475 31.55 -16.40 20.85
CA PHE A 475 31.10 -15.53 19.77
C PHE A 475 31.70 -14.12 19.86
N GLU A 476 31.61 -13.39 18.75
CA GLU A 476 32.05 -12.00 18.65
C GLU A 476 30.86 -11.03 18.75
N SER A 477 29.77 -11.34 18.05
CA SER A 477 28.63 -10.44 17.85
C SER A 477 27.30 -11.18 17.91
N VAL A 478 26.20 -10.44 18.08
CA VAL A 478 24.82 -10.95 18.10
C VAL A 478 24.07 -10.42 16.88
N HIS A 479 23.43 -11.33 16.17
CA HIS A 479 22.52 -11.05 15.07
C HIS A 479 21.10 -10.99 15.58
N ILE A 480 20.41 -9.89 15.27
CA ILE A 480 18.98 -9.73 15.59
C ILE A 480 18.18 -10.11 14.35
N VAL A 481 17.42 -11.19 14.45
CA VAL A 481 16.41 -11.56 13.45
C VAL A 481 15.07 -10.98 13.90
N TYR A 482 14.46 -10.18 13.05
CA TYR A 482 13.23 -9.44 13.35
C TYR A 482 12.17 -9.54 12.23
N ASP A 483 12.47 -10.26 11.14
CA ASP A 483 11.58 -10.33 9.98
C ASP A 483 10.36 -11.21 10.32
N GLY A 484 9.18 -10.59 10.40
CA GLY A 484 7.92 -11.27 10.64
C GLY A 484 7.26 -11.81 9.36
N ILE A 485 6.20 -12.59 9.57
CA ILE A 485 5.36 -13.09 8.48
C ILE A 485 4.69 -11.91 7.76
N ASN A 486 4.47 -12.03 6.45
CA ASN A 486 3.78 -11.02 5.64
C ASN A 486 4.42 -9.61 5.66
N GLY A 487 5.72 -9.51 5.99
CA GLY A 487 6.43 -8.24 6.05
C GLY A 487 6.09 -7.41 7.30
N GLN A 488 5.43 -8.00 8.29
CA GLN A 488 5.24 -7.39 9.60
C GLN A 488 6.57 -7.32 10.35
N LEU A 489 6.70 -6.31 11.20
CA LEU A 489 7.92 -6.03 11.95
C LEU A 489 7.57 -5.77 13.41
N PRO A 490 8.43 -6.18 14.36
CA PRO A 490 8.25 -5.79 15.75
C PRO A 490 8.51 -4.29 15.89
N ASN A 491 7.98 -3.73 16.97
CA ASN A 491 8.24 -2.37 17.37
C ASN A 491 9.74 -2.08 17.42
N LEU A 492 10.15 -0.97 16.77
CA LEU A 492 11.56 -0.61 16.62
C LEU A 492 12.29 -0.41 17.95
N ASP A 493 11.58 -0.02 19.02
CA ASP A 493 12.19 0.17 20.34
C ASP A 493 12.68 -1.14 20.97
N LEU A 494 12.06 -2.28 20.63
CA LEU A 494 12.54 -3.58 21.08
C LEU A 494 13.93 -3.87 20.48
N ILE A 495 14.09 -3.64 19.17
CA ILE A 495 15.38 -3.79 18.49
C ILE A 495 16.40 -2.80 19.06
N ASN A 496 16.02 -1.53 19.23
CA ASN A 496 16.91 -0.50 19.79
C ASN A 496 17.34 -0.83 21.22
N SER A 497 16.46 -1.42 22.02
CA SER A 497 16.77 -1.84 23.39
C SER A 497 17.84 -2.93 23.38
N VAL A 498 17.70 -3.95 22.52
CA VAL A 498 18.72 -4.99 22.36
C VAL A 498 20.04 -4.39 21.86
N VAL A 499 20.00 -3.48 20.88
CA VAL A 499 21.20 -2.80 20.36
C VAL A 499 21.90 -1.99 21.46
N SER A 500 21.13 -1.25 22.28
CA SER A 500 21.66 -0.46 23.40
C SER A 500 22.29 -1.34 24.49
N ILE A 501 21.64 -2.45 24.84
CA ILE A 501 22.12 -3.37 25.89
C ILE A 501 23.36 -4.14 25.40
N ALA A 502 23.29 -4.76 24.23
CA ALA A 502 24.39 -5.55 23.69
C ALA A 502 25.58 -4.66 23.31
N GLY A 503 25.36 -3.62 22.50
CA GLY A 503 26.40 -2.74 22.01
C GLY A 503 26.90 -1.74 23.05
N GLY A 504 25.99 -1.03 23.72
CA GLY A 504 26.32 0.04 24.65
C GLY A 504 26.82 -0.46 26.01
N GLN A 505 26.05 -1.32 26.67
CA GLN A 505 26.37 -1.77 28.03
C GLN A 505 27.39 -2.91 28.05
N MET A 506 27.29 -3.87 27.12
CA MET A 506 28.12 -5.09 27.12
C MET A 506 29.30 -5.05 26.14
N GLY A 507 29.36 -4.06 25.23
CA GLY A 507 30.41 -3.96 24.21
C GLY A 507 30.40 -5.08 23.17
N ILE A 508 29.25 -5.73 22.97
CA ILE A 508 29.05 -6.82 22.01
C ILE A 508 28.61 -6.22 20.67
N GLY A 509 29.25 -6.62 19.58
CA GLY A 509 28.83 -6.18 18.25
C GLY A 509 27.41 -6.67 17.92
N VAL A 510 26.63 -5.84 17.23
CA VAL A 510 25.28 -6.20 16.78
C VAL A 510 25.18 -6.11 15.26
N ALA A 511 24.62 -7.13 14.65
CA ALA A 511 24.35 -7.20 13.21
C ALA A 511 22.86 -7.44 12.94
N ILE A 512 22.42 -7.05 11.75
CA ILE A 512 21.07 -7.29 11.22
C ILE A 512 21.16 -7.73 9.76
N GLN A 513 20.13 -8.41 9.24
CA GLN A 513 20.01 -8.79 7.82
C GLN A 513 21.24 -9.57 7.27
N GLU A 514 21.89 -10.37 8.13
CA GLU A 514 23.10 -11.15 7.82
C GLU A 514 24.22 -10.27 7.22
N MET A 515 24.27 -9.01 7.63
CA MET A 515 25.34 -8.07 7.29
C MET A 515 26.41 -8.12 8.39
N TRP A 516 27.20 -9.20 8.37
CA TRP A 516 28.22 -9.52 9.38
C TRP A 516 29.29 -8.44 9.51
N HIS A 517 29.60 -7.76 8.40
CA HIS A 517 30.46 -6.59 8.37
C HIS A 517 29.68 -5.45 7.71
N HIS A 518 29.54 -4.33 8.42
CA HIS A 518 28.76 -3.20 7.95
C HIS A 518 29.44 -1.89 8.36
N ASN A 519 29.91 -1.11 7.37
CA ASN A 519 30.73 0.08 7.61
C ASN A 519 29.92 1.39 7.64
N ASP A 520 28.59 1.28 7.67
CA ASP A 520 27.64 2.42 7.63
C ASP A 520 27.82 3.33 6.39
N GLN A 521 28.33 2.75 5.30
CA GLN A 521 28.45 3.41 4.01
C GLN A 521 27.25 3.12 3.11
N TYR A 522 27.02 3.97 2.11
CA TYR A 522 25.90 3.85 1.19
C TYR A 522 25.71 2.43 0.59
N PRO A 523 26.75 1.73 0.09
CA PRO A 523 26.58 0.39 -0.50
C PRO A 523 26.08 -0.64 0.51
N ASP A 524 26.63 -0.60 1.74
CA ASP A 524 26.22 -1.52 2.80
C ASP A 524 24.80 -1.23 3.25
N ARG A 525 24.45 0.06 3.44
CA ARG A 525 23.09 0.49 3.78
C ARG A 525 22.07 0.06 2.73
N LEU A 526 22.39 0.27 1.45
CA LEU A 526 21.54 -0.16 0.34
C LEU A 526 21.38 -1.69 0.33
N ARG A 527 22.45 -2.44 0.56
CA ARG A 527 22.42 -3.91 0.62
C ARG A 527 21.59 -4.41 1.79
N THR A 528 21.74 -3.82 2.99
CA THR A 528 20.93 -4.11 4.17
C THR A 528 19.46 -3.87 3.89
N MET A 529 19.12 -2.70 3.32
CA MET A 529 17.76 -2.35 2.94
C MET A 529 17.17 -3.34 1.94
N LEU A 530 17.87 -3.62 0.83
CA LEU A 530 17.38 -4.51 -0.22
C LEU A 530 17.19 -5.94 0.27
N ARG A 531 18.07 -6.42 1.16
CA ARG A 531 17.91 -7.73 1.81
C ARG A 531 16.68 -7.77 2.71
N GLY A 532 16.49 -6.75 3.55
CA GLY A 532 15.30 -6.65 4.40
C GLY A 532 14.02 -6.56 3.58
N MET A 533 14.02 -5.74 2.51
CA MET A 533 12.89 -5.65 1.59
C MET A 533 12.60 -6.99 0.90
N LEU A 534 13.63 -7.74 0.48
CA LEU A 534 13.42 -9.05 -0.12
C LEU A 534 12.80 -10.03 0.87
N LYS A 535 13.30 -10.09 2.12
CA LYS A 535 12.73 -10.97 3.17
C LYS A 535 11.29 -10.59 3.51
N GLN A 536 11.02 -9.30 3.73
CA GLN A 536 9.66 -8.79 3.95
C GLN A 536 8.73 -9.06 2.78
N GLY A 537 9.24 -8.92 1.55
CA GLY A 537 8.48 -9.16 0.32
C GLY A 537 8.12 -10.63 0.14
N LEU A 538 9.03 -11.56 0.48
CA LEU A 538 8.74 -12.99 0.47
C LEU A 538 7.74 -13.38 1.58
N GLY A 539 7.75 -12.67 2.71
CA GLY A 539 6.77 -12.82 3.79
C GLY A 539 6.91 -14.11 4.61
N ARG A 540 8.04 -14.81 4.49
CA ARG A 540 8.35 -16.07 5.20
C ARG A 540 8.68 -15.81 6.67
N ALA A 541 8.24 -16.71 7.55
CA ALA A 541 8.69 -16.74 8.93
C ALA A 541 10.22 -16.97 9.02
N SER A 542 10.92 -16.13 9.77
CA SER A 542 12.40 -16.18 9.86
C SER A 542 12.91 -16.78 11.17
N GLY A 543 12.02 -17.06 12.13
CA GLY A 543 12.33 -17.77 13.37
C GLY A 543 11.13 -17.80 14.32
N PRO A 544 11.32 -18.26 15.58
CA PRO A 544 10.22 -18.42 16.55
C PRO A 544 9.48 -17.13 16.85
N HIS A 545 10.18 -15.99 16.83
CA HIS A 545 9.60 -14.67 17.04
C HIS A 545 8.51 -14.31 16.02
N SER A 546 8.58 -14.84 14.78
CA SER A 546 7.67 -14.43 13.70
C SER A 546 6.20 -14.78 14.00
N ALA A 547 5.94 -15.82 14.80
CA ALA A 547 4.59 -16.25 15.20
C ALA A 547 3.89 -15.26 16.17
N PHE A 548 4.66 -14.47 16.92
CA PHE A 548 4.14 -13.54 17.93
C PHE A 548 3.65 -12.22 17.32
N ILE A 549 4.32 -11.76 16.27
CA ILE A 549 4.08 -10.43 15.66
C ILE A 549 2.63 -10.25 15.15
N PRO A 550 1.98 -11.23 14.48
CA PRO A 550 0.59 -11.11 14.04
C PRO A 550 -0.43 -10.85 15.16
N TYR A 551 -0.09 -11.23 16.40
CA TYR A 551 -0.90 -11.00 17.59
C TYR A 551 -0.54 -9.72 18.33
N HIS A 552 0.23 -8.82 17.69
CA HIS A 552 0.75 -7.59 18.29
C HIS A 552 1.64 -7.83 19.52
N VAL A 553 2.31 -8.99 19.55
CA VAL A 553 3.32 -9.30 20.57
C VAL A 553 4.69 -9.08 19.94
N ASP A 554 5.37 -8.02 20.37
CA ASP A 554 6.67 -7.65 19.82
C ASP A 554 7.73 -8.68 20.17
N ALA A 555 8.40 -9.20 19.14
CA ALA A 555 9.34 -10.29 19.32
C ALA A 555 10.56 -10.23 18.39
N VAL A 556 11.70 -10.69 18.89
CA VAL A 556 12.96 -10.82 18.13
C VAL A 556 13.68 -12.12 18.47
N THR A 557 14.47 -12.65 17.53
CA THR A 557 15.40 -13.77 17.79
C THR A 557 16.84 -13.28 17.85
N LEU A 558 17.58 -13.73 18.86
CA LEU A 558 18.98 -13.44 19.06
C LEU A 558 19.83 -14.64 18.64
N GLN A 559 20.74 -14.40 17.71
CA GLN A 559 21.66 -15.39 17.14
C GLN A 559 23.11 -14.94 17.32
N PRO A 560 23.89 -15.54 18.23
CA PRO A 560 25.32 -15.25 18.33
C PRO A 560 26.07 -15.78 17.10
N PHE A 561 27.09 -15.07 16.67
CA PHE A 561 27.93 -15.46 15.53
C PHE A 561 29.37 -14.91 15.65
N GLY A 562 30.24 -15.46 14.80
CA GLY A 562 31.66 -15.11 14.75
C GLY A 562 32.48 -15.83 15.82
N ASP A 563 33.80 -15.63 15.77
CA ASP A 563 34.73 -16.18 16.75
C ASP A 563 35.28 -15.04 17.60
N GLY A 564 34.94 -15.05 18.89
CA GLY A 564 35.29 -13.94 19.77
C GLY A 564 35.53 -14.35 21.21
N TRP A 565 35.41 -13.37 22.11
CA TRP A 565 35.67 -13.56 23.54
C TRP A 565 34.39 -13.69 24.36
N GLN A 566 33.23 -13.45 23.75
CA GLN A 566 31.94 -13.50 24.43
C GLN A 566 31.50 -14.95 24.61
N ASP A 567 30.95 -15.24 25.78
CA ASP A 567 30.52 -16.57 26.17
C ASP A 567 29.01 -16.63 26.44
N GLU A 568 28.52 -17.78 26.87
CA GLU A 568 27.09 -17.99 27.15
C GLU A 568 26.57 -17.09 28.29
N MET A 569 27.45 -16.66 29.20
CA MET A 569 27.08 -15.71 30.25
C MET A 569 26.87 -14.31 29.67
N ALA A 570 27.69 -13.90 28.69
CA ALA A 570 27.49 -12.65 27.97
C ALA A 570 26.12 -12.61 27.25
N MET A 571 25.75 -13.70 26.56
CA MET A 571 24.42 -13.81 25.96
C MET A 571 23.31 -13.77 27.02
N GLY A 572 23.48 -14.50 28.13
CA GLY A 572 22.51 -14.48 29.24
C GLY A 572 22.32 -13.10 29.87
N ARG A 573 23.37 -12.26 29.94
CA ARG A 573 23.28 -10.87 30.39
C ARG A 573 22.51 -9.98 29.40
N VAL A 574 22.67 -10.19 28.09
CA VAL A 574 21.87 -9.48 27.07
C VAL A 574 20.39 -9.84 27.24
N VAL A 575 20.07 -11.13 27.40
CA VAL A 575 18.69 -11.59 27.63
C VAL A 575 18.13 -11.04 28.95
N GLU A 576 18.90 -11.12 30.06
CA GLU A 576 18.49 -10.53 31.34
C GLU A 576 18.20 -9.03 31.21
N GLY A 577 19.08 -8.28 30.53
CA GLY A 577 18.90 -6.85 30.30
C GLY A 577 17.61 -6.55 29.54
N THR A 578 17.35 -7.30 28.46
CA THR A 578 16.14 -7.09 27.64
C THR A 578 14.87 -7.45 28.42
N PHE A 579 14.90 -8.53 29.22
CA PHE A 579 13.78 -8.89 30.09
C PHE A 579 13.51 -7.84 31.16
N ARG A 580 14.55 -7.23 31.74
CA ARG A 580 14.39 -6.11 32.69
C ARG A 580 13.73 -4.91 32.01
N SER A 581 14.11 -4.57 30.79
CA SER A 581 13.47 -3.50 30.01
C SER A 581 12.01 -3.77 29.73
N LEU A 582 11.66 -4.97 29.25
CA LEU A 582 10.28 -5.37 29.00
C LEU A 582 9.45 -5.42 30.31
N ASN A 583 10.07 -5.83 31.41
CA ASN A 583 9.43 -5.86 32.72
C ASN A 583 9.01 -4.46 33.21
N ASN A 584 9.71 -3.40 32.79
CA ASN A 584 9.41 -2.01 33.16
C ASN A 584 8.26 -1.38 32.35
N LEU A 585 7.87 -1.97 31.21
CA LEU A 585 6.76 -1.45 30.40
C LEU A 585 5.47 -1.38 31.23
N LEU A 586 4.72 -0.29 31.12
CA LEU A 586 3.41 -0.15 31.76
C LEU A 586 2.25 -0.41 30.79
N GLU A 587 2.55 -0.36 29.49
CA GLU A 587 1.62 -0.54 28.39
C GLU A 587 2.35 -1.21 27.23
N HIS A 588 1.57 -1.77 26.29
CA HIS A 588 2.12 -2.30 25.04
C HIS A 588 2.90 -1.22 24.30
N LEU A 589 3.99 -1.61 23.63
CA LEU A 589 4.78 -0.68 22.82
C LEU A 589 3.91 -0.10 21.71
N HIS A 590 3.62 1.20 21.74
CA HIS A 590 2.76 1.88 20.75
C HIS A 590 3.33 3.22 20.25
N GLN A 591 4.32 3.79 20.96
CA GLN A 591 4.90 5.09 20.61
C GLN A 591 5.89 5.03 19.43
N SER A 592 6.58 3.89 19.28
CA SER A 592 7.59 3.72 18.22
C SER A 592 7.00 3.26 16.87
N PHE A 593 7.87 3.20 15.86
CA PHE A 593 7.48 2.82 14.50
C PHE A 593 7.32 1.30 14.34
N PHE A 594 6.19 0.88 13.75
CA PHE A 594 5.95 -0.49 13.26
C PHE A 594 6.26 -0.67 11.77
N PHE A 595 6.40 0.45 11.04
CA PHE A 595 6.63 0.46 9.60
C PHE A 595 7.93 1.23 9.30
N TYR A 596 9.01 0.47 9.13
CA TYR A 596 10.35 1.00 8.91
C TYR A 596 11.17 0.08 8.00
N LEU A 597 12.21 0.64 7.38
CA LEU A 597 13.28 -0.12 6.76
C LEU A 597 14.58 0.18 7.52
N LEU A 598 15.23 -0.85 8.03
CA LEU A 598 16.54 -0.72 8.66
C LEU A 598 17.64 -0.70 7.58
N MET A 599 18.49 0.32 7.64
CA MET A 599 19.68 0.47 6.80
C MET A 599 20.93 -0.01 7.53
N GLN A 600 20.91 0.11 8.86
CA GLN A 600 21.98 -0.21 9.80
C GLN A 600 21.31 -0.44 11.16
N ARG A 601 21.99 -1.09 12.10
CA ARG A 601 21.50 -1.30 13.49
C ARG A 601 21.04 -0.03 14.22
N GLU A 602 21.56 1.13 13.82
CA GLU A 602 21.25 2.44 14.43
C GLU A 602 20.62 3.43 13.42
N ARG A 603 20.17 2.96 12.24
CA ARG A 603 19.63 3.85 11.21
C ARG A 603 18.46 3.23 10.46
N PHE A 604 17.37 3.99 10.34
CA PHE A 604 16.14 3.55 9.71
C PHE A 604 15.52 4.61 8.80
N VAL A 605 14.60 4.17 7.94
CA VAL A 605 13.74 5.01 7.10
C VAL A 605 12.29 4.74 7.49
N SER A 606 11.52 5.79 7.76
CA SER A 606 10.11 5.69 8.15
C SER A 606 9.18 5.51 6.95
N ILE A 607 7.98 4.96 7.21
CA ILE A 607 6.94 4.74 6.19
C ILE A 607 6.63 5.95 5.32
N GLY A 608 6.52 7.15 5.91
CA GLY A 608 6.22 8.37 5.16
C GLY A 608 7.28 8.72 4.11
N THR A 609 8.51 8.19 4.26
CA THR A 609 9.62 8.47 3.34
C THR A 609 9.71 7.42 2.23
N TYR A 610 9.50 6.13 2.52
CA TYR A 610 9.62 5.08 1.50
C TYR A 610 8.31 4.79 0.74
N LEU A 611 7.14 4.97 1.37
CA LEU A 611 5.84 4.64 0.78
C LEU A 611 5.57 5.30 -0.59
N PRO A 612 5.97 6.57 -0.85
CA PRO A 612 5.79 7.18 -2.17
C PRO A 612 6.39 6.39 -3.34
N SER A 613 7.47 5.63 -3.12
CA SER A 613 8.10 4.81 -4.16
C SER A 613 7.13 3.75 -4.71
N ALA A 614 6.56 2.91 -3.83
CA ALA A 614 5.61 1.88 -4.23
C ALA A 614 4.29 2.48 -4.73
N MET A 615 3.83 3.59 -4.14
CA MET A 615 2.64 4.30 -4.62
C MET A 615 2.80 4.81 -6.05
N LEU A 616 3.96 5.39 -6.40
CA LEU A 616 4.24 5.85 -7.76
C LEU A 616 4.31 4.68 -8.75
N VAL A 617 4.92 3.57 -8.35
CA VAL A 617 4.89 2.35 -9.16
C VAL A 617 3.44 1.88 -9.30
N ALA A 618 2.62 1.76 -8.26
CA ALA A 618 1.23 1.34 -8.41
C ALA A 618 0.38 2.31 -9.27
N ALA A 619 0.58 3.62 -9.11
CA ALA A 619 -0.14 4.67 -9.84
C ALA A 619 0.08 4.60 -11.36
N ASN A 620 1.22 4.06 -11.81
CA ASN A 620 1.51 3.90 -13.24
C ASN A 620 0.42 3.10 -13.96
N PHE A 621 -0.10 2.05 -13.30
CA PHE A 621 -1.13 1.16 -13.83
C PHE A 621 -2.48 1.88 -13.93
N THR A 622 -2.86 2.61 -12.88
CA THR A 622 -4.11 3.39 -12.84
C THR A 622 -4.13 4.48 -13.91
N ILE A 623 -3.02 5.22 -14.08
CA ILE A 623 -2.88 6.25 -15.11
C ILE A 623 -3.08 5.65 -16.50
N MET A 624 -2.45 4.51 -16.78
CA MET A 624 -2.59 3.83 -18.06
C MET A 624 -4.00 3.25 -18.26
N ALA A 625 -4.62 2.69 -17.21
CA ALA A 625 -5.98 2.20 -17.26
C ALA A 625 -6.98 3.30 -17.65
N ILE A 626 -6.88 4.46 -17.00
CA ILE A 626 -7.71 5.63 -17.32
C ILE A 626 -7.44 6.09 -18.77
N ALA A 627 -6.18 6.12 -19.20
CA ALA A 627 -5.83 6.51 -20.56
C ALA A 627 -6.46 5.58 -21.62
N LEU A 628 -6.41 4.27 -21.40
CA LEU A 628 -7.02 3.27 -22.27
C LEU A 628 -8.55 3.34 -22.25
N TRP A 629 -9.15 3.60 -21.09
CA TRP A 629 -10.59 3.86 -20.96
C TRP A 629 -11.05 5.12 -21.72
N VAL A 630 -10.25 6.20 -21.69
CA VAL A 630 -10.54 7.41 -22.45
C VAL A 630 -10.37 7.14 -23.95
N LYS A 631 -9.29 6.42 -24.35
CA LYS A 631 -9.03 6.05 -25.74
C LYS A 631 -10.15 5.19 -26.34
N SER A 632 -10.70 4.26 -25.57
CA SER A 632 -11.82 3.41 -26.02
C SER A 632 -13.11 4.19 -26.30
N GLY A 633 -13.27 5.40 -25.75
CA GLY A 633 -14.44 6.25 -26.01
C GLY A 633 -14.37 7.08 -27.31
N HIS A 634 -13.27 6.98 -28.07
CA HIS A 634 -13.08 7.69 -29.33
C HIS A 634 -13.41 6.76 -30.51
N ALA A 635 -14.21 7.23 -31.47
CA ALA A 635 -14.52 6.47 -32.68
C ALA A 635 -13.26 6.35 -33.56
N GLU A 636 -12.73 5.14 -33.72
CA GLU A 636 -11.59 4.89 -34.61
C GLU A 636 -12.09 4.95 -36.08
N GLY A 637 -11.81 6.04 -36.82
CA GLY A 637 -11.93 6.02 -38.29
C GLY A 637 -12.38 7.27 -39.05
N GLU A 638 -12.59 8.44 -38.45
CA GLU A 638 -12.71 9.68 -39.24
C GLU A 638 -11.46 10.54 -39.02
N GLY A 639 -10.85 10.97 -40.12
CA GLY A 639 -9.77 11.95 -40.08
C GLY A 639 -10.14 13.18 -39.26
N ASP A 640 -9.11 13.85 -38.76
CA ASP A 640 -9.05 14.95 -37.78
C ASP A 640 -9.92 16.21 -38.06
N SER A 641 -11.03 16.13 -38.82
CA SER A 641 -11.70 17.29 -39.40
C SER A 641 -13.21 17.44 -39.14
N LYS A 642 -13.84 16.68 -38.21
CA LYS A 642 -15.25 16.93 -37.83
C LYS A 642 -15.48 16.97 -36.31
N PRO A 643 -15.86 18.13 -35.72
CA PRO A 643 -16.02 18.29 -34.27
C PRO A 643 -17.27 17.61 -33.66
N ASN A 644 -18.07 16.88 -34.45
CA ASN A 644 -19.37 16.32 -34.08
C ASN A 644 -19.48 14.79 -34.22
N THR A 645 -18.40 14.02 -34.10
CA THR A 645 -18.53 12.56 -33.96
C THR A 645 -19.15 12.20 -32.59
N PRO A 646 -20.24 11.43 -32.54
CA PRO A 646 -20.80 10.95 -31.27
C PRO A 646 -19.76 10.10 -30.53
N ALA A 647 -19.82 10.12 -29.19
CA ALA A 647 -18.95 9.27 -28.38
C ALA A 647 -19.20 7.81 -28.74
N ALA A 648 -18.14 7.02 -28.94
CA ALA A 648 -18.29 5.61 -29.25
C ALA A 648 -18.90 4.90 -28.03
N GLU A 649 -20.00 4.18 -28.26
CA GLU A 649 -20.57 3.29 -27.25
C GLU A 649 -19.54 2.21 -26.92
N ARG A 650 -19.42 1.85 -25.64
CA ARG A 650 -18.45 0.87 -25.17
C ARG A 650 -19.15 -0.44 -24.93
N ASP A 651 -18.77 -1.46 -25.69
CA ASP A 651 -19.18 -2.83 -25.37
C ASP A 651 -18.32 -3.36 -24.21
N LEU A 652 -18.94 -3.50 -23.05
CA LEU A 652 -18.28 -3.92 -21.81
C LEU A 652 -18.40 -5.42 -21.54
N PHE A 653 -19.31 -6.14 -22.22
CA PHE A 653 -19.63 -7.52 -21.88
C PHE A 653 -18.43 -8.45 -22.08
N LEU A 654 -17.85 -8.44 -23.28
CA LEU A 654 -16.68 -9.28 -23.58
C LEU A 654 -15.46 -8.90 -22.73
N PRO A 655 -15.07 -7.61 -22.58
CA PRO A 655 -13.94 -7.25 -21.72
C PRO A 655 -14.11 -7.65 -20.27
N LEU A 656 -15.29 -7.45 -19.67
CA LEU A 656 -15.56 -7.88 -18.29
C LEU A 656 -15.58 -9.39 -18.18
N GLY A 657 -16.21 -10.10 -19.13
CA GLY A 657 -16.24 -11.57 -19.15
C GLY A 657 -14.85 -12.19 -19.18
N VAL A 658 -13.94 -11.67 -20.02
CA VAL A 658 -12.55 -12.13 -20.08
C VAL A 658 -11.82 -11.89 -18.76
N ILE A 659 -11.96 -10.71 -18.15
CA ILE A 659 -11.28 -10.40 -16.89
C ILE A 659 -11.84 -11.23 -15.74
N THR A 660 -13.15 -11.35 -15.62
CA THR A 660 -13.78 -12.22 -14.61
C THR A 660 -13.34 -13.66 -14.78
N PHE A 661 -13.31 -14.18 -16.02
CA PHE A 661 -12.82 -15.52 -16.29
C PHE A 661 -11.36 -15.72 -15.85
N VAL A 662 -10.46 -14.80 -16.25
CA VAL A 662 -9.04 -14.87 -15.92
C VAL A 662 -8.81 -14.76 -14.40
N GLN A 663 -9.60 -13.95 -13.69
CA GLN A 663 -9.54 -13.84 -12.23
C GLN A 663 -10.08 -15.10 -11.55
N SER A 664 -11.16 -15.70 -12.05
CA SER A 664 -11.71 -16.93 -11.48
C SER A 664 -10.77 -18.13 -11.62
N ILE A 665 -10.10 -18.29 -12.78
CA ILE A 665 -9.15 -19.39 -12.98
C ILE A 665 -7.86 -19.22 -12.16
N ALA A 666 -7.58 -18.03 -11.63
CA ALA A 666 -6.40 -17.73 -10.83
C ALA A 666 -6.37 -18.51 -9.49
N VAL A 667 -7.54 -18.99 -9.03
CA VAL A 667 -7.65 -19.85 -7.84
C VAL A 667 -7.05 -21.25 -8.09
N ILE A 668 -6.99 -21.71 -9.34
CA ILE A 668 -6.47 -23.04 -9.70
C ILE A 668 -5.00 -23.21 -9.29
N PRO A 669 -4.05 -22.36 -9.73
CA PRO A 669 -2.65 -22.51 -9.32
C PRO A 669 -2.46 -22.38 -7.80
N LEU A 670 -3.23 -21.50 -7.14
CA LEU A 670 -3.18 -21.37 -5.68
C LEU A 670 -3.59 -22.70 -5.00
N HIS A 671 -4.70 -23.29 -5.42
CA HIS A 671 -5.15 -24.58 -4.88
C HIS A 671 -4.15 -25.70 -5.18
N LEU A 672 -3.69 -25.78 -6.43
CA LEU A 672 -2.79 -26.83 -6.92
C LEU A 672 -1.47 -26.87 -6.13
N PHE A 673 -0.82 -25.72 -5.94
CA PHE A 673 0.48 -25.67 -5.27
C PHE A 673 0.41 -25.80 -3.75
N ASN A 674 -0.76 -25.55 -3.13
CA ASN A 674 -0.92 -25.73 -1.69
C ASN A 674 -1.38 -27.15 -1.31
N HIS A 675 -2.07 -27.87 -2.20
CA HIS A 675 -2.62 -29.20 -1.90
C HIS A 675 -1.85 -30.37 -2.55
N ALA A 676 -0.98 -30.10 -3.52
CA ALA A 676 -0.16 -31.15 -4.11
C ALA A 676 0.88 -31.69 -3.11
N PRO A 677 1.14 -33.01 -3.09
CA PRO A 677 2.16 -33.59 -2.23
C PRO A 677 3.57 -33.16 -2.67
N SER A 678 4.54 -33.12 -1.74
CA SER A 678 5.89 -32.59 -2.02
C SER A 678 6.57 -33.28 -3.21
N SER A 679 6.36 -34.59 -3.40
CA SER A 679 6.91 -35.36 -4.53
C SER A 679 6.33 -34.95 -5.89
N ALA A 680 5.12 -34.40 -5.91
CA ALA A 680 4.44 -33.96 -7.12
C ALA A 680 4.58 -32.46 -7.38
N LEU A 681 5.07 -31.64 -6.44
CA LEU A 681 5.14 -30.18 -6.60
C LEU A 681 5.97 -29.76 -7.81
N THR A 682 7.20 -30.26 -7.94
CA THR A 682 8.09 -29.94 -9.07
C THR A 682 7.50 -30.35 -10.43
N PRO A 683 7.08 -31.61 -10.66
CA PRO A 683 6.49 -31.98 -11.95
C PRO A 683 5.18 -31.24 -12.24
N THR A 684 4.36 -30.98 -11.21
CA THR A 684 3.13 -30.19 -11.34
C THR A 684 3.44 -28.75 -11.74
N PHE A 685 4.47 -28.14 -11.15
CA PHE A 685 4.92 -26.80 -11.52
C PHE A 685 5.46 -26.74 -12.94
N LEU A 686 6.26 -27.71 -13.36
CA LEU A 686 6.79 -27.76 -14.73
C LEU A 686 5.67 -27.94 -15.76
N LEU A 687 4.70 -28.82 -15.49
CA LEU A 687 3.50 -28.98 -16.31
C LEU A 687 2.68 -27.70 -16.35
N PHE A 688 2.42 -27.09 -15.19
CA PHE A 688 1.71 -25.82 -15.10
C PHE A 688 2.45 -24.70 -15.84
N ALA A 689 3.77 -24.61 -15.74
CA ALA A 689 4.59 -23.63 -16.46
C ALA A 689 4.48 -23.82 -17.98
N ALA A 690 4.53 -25.07 -18.47
CA ALA A 690 4.30 -25.36 -19.88
C ALA A 690 2.89 -24.95 -20.34
N LEU A 691 1.85 -25.34 -19.59
CA LEU A 691 0.46 -24.95 -19.87
C LEU A 691 0.26 -23.43 -19.78
N ASN A 692 0.92 -22.76 -18.84
CA ASN A 692 0.89 -21.32 -18.63
C ASN A 692 1.45 -20.56 -19.83
N THR A 693 2.51 -21.07 -20.47
CA THR A 693 3.02 -20.48 -21.71
C THR A 693 2.04 -20.62 -22.86
N ALA A 694 1.27 -21.72 -22.93
CA ALA A 694 0.30 -21.98 -24.00
C ALA A 694 -1.04 -21.24 -23.79
N LEU A 695 -1.48 -21.05 -22.54
CA LEU A 695 -2.81 -20.55 -22.18
C LEU A 695 -3.17 -19.21 -22.85
N PRO A 696 -2.32 -18.15 -22.83
CA PRO A 696 -2.63 -16.91 -23.52
C PRO A 696 -2.82 -17.07 -25.04
N HIS A 697 -2.12 -18.01 -25.67
CA HIS A 697 -2.28 -18.31 -27.09
C HIS A 697 -3.63 -18.96 -27.38
N LEU A 698 -4.05 -19.90 -26.53
CA LEU A 698 -5.35 -20.57 -26.64
C LEU A 698 -6.50 -19.57 -26.45
N ILE A 699 -6.44 -18.74 -25.40
CA ILE A 699 -7.46 -17.70 -25.14
C ILE A 699 -7.49 -16.70 -26.29
N SER A 700 -6.33 -16.22 -26.75
CA SER A 700 -6.28 -15.27 -27.86
C SER A 700 -6.78 -15.89 -29.17
N HIS A 701 -6.53 -17.17 -29.43
CA HIS A 701 -7.04 -17.87 -30.61
C HIS A 701 -8.57 -18.03 -30.54
N TYR A 702 -9.10 -18.49 -29.40
CA TYR A 702 -10.54 -18.61 -29.17
C TYR A 702 -11.25 -17.26 -29.37
N LEU A 703 -10.74 -16.19 -28.75
CA LEU A 703 -11.29 -14.85 -28.90
C LEU A 703 -11.30 -14.41 -30.38
N ALA A 704 -10.20 -14.59 -31.10
CA ALA A 704 -10.11 -14.21 -32.51
C ALA A 704 -11.11 -14.99 -33.39
N THR A 705 -11.27 -16.30 -33.15
CA THR A 705 -12.12 -17.17 -33.97
C THR A 705 -13.61 -16.96 -33.71
N TYR A 706 -14.04 -16.86 -32.45
CA TYR A 706 -15.47 -16.86 -32.10
C TYR A 706 -16.06 -15.48 -31.82
N HIS A 707 -15.25 -14.55 -31.29
CA HIS A 707 -15.73 -13.21 -30.90
C HIS A 707 -15.17 -12.08 -31.76
N SER A 708 -14.07 -12.32 -32.49
CA SER A 708 -13.41 -11.35 -33.40
C SER A 708 -13.30 -9.93 -32.79
N PRO A 709 -12.57 -9.76 -31.67
CA PRO A 709 -12.69 -8.58 -30.84
C PRO A 709 -12.17 -7.33 -31.55
N SER A 710 -12.80 -6.19 -31.28
CA SER A 710 -12.36 -4.90 -31.79
C SER A 710 -11.14 -4.38 -31.03
N THR A 711 -10.40 -3.43 -31.62
CA THR A 711 -9.32 -2.71 -30.91
C THR A 711 -9.83 -2.05 -29.63
N GLN A 712 -11.09 -1.58 -29.63
CA GLN A 712 -11.76 -0.99 -28.48
C GLN A 712 -11.89 -2.00 -27.33
N GLN A 713 -12.33 -3.24 -27.62
CA GLN A 713 -12.46 -4.30 -26.62
C GLN A 713 -11.10 -4.71 -26.04
N TYR A 714 -10.04 -4.80 -26.84
CA TYR A 714 -8.68 -5.06 -26.33
C TYR A 714 -8.16 -3.93 -25.43
N HIS A 715 -8.43 -2.66 -25.76
CA HIS A 715 -8.11 -1.53 -24.87
C HIS A 715 -8.87 -1.64 -23.53
N LEU A 716 -10.13 -2.06 -23.55
CA LEU A 716 -10.95 -2.23 -22.35
C LEU A 716 -10.49 -3.40 -21.48
N ILE A 717 -10.15 -4.56 -22.06
CA ILE A 717 -9.56 -5.71 -21.33
C ILE A 717 -8.32 -5.25 -20.58
N LYS A 718 -7.40 -4.58 -21.29
CA LYS A 718 -6.18 -4.07 -20.68
C LYS A 718 -6.47 -3.01 -19.61
N ALA A 719 -7.40 -2.09 -19.87
CA ALA A 719 -7.77 -1.04 -18.91
C ALA A 719 -8.26 -1.64 -17.58
N PHE A 720 -9.17 -2.61 -17.64
CA PHE A 720 -9.69 -3.27 -16.44
C PHE A 720 -8.64 -4.10 -15.71
N SER A 721 -7.79 -4.83 -16.44
CA SER A 721 -6.68 -5.58 -15.85
C SER A 721 -5.71 -4.67 -15.09
N LEU A 722 -5.28 -3.57 -15.70
CA LEU A 722 -4.35 -2.62 -15.08
C LEU A 722 -4.99 -1.84 -13.92
N LEU A 723 -6.29 -1.54 -14.01
CA LEU A 723 -7.01 -0.88 -12.92
C LEU A 723 -7.07 -1.76 -11.68
N LEU A 724 -7.41 -3.04 -11.84
CA LEU A 724 -7.42 -4.01 -10.74
C LEU A 724 -6.02 -4.18 -10.16
N LEU A 725 -5.00 -4.37 -11.01
CA LEU A 725 -3.62 -4.49 -10.57
C LEU A 725 -3.15 -3.26 -9.77
N GLY A 726 -3.41 -2.05 -10.28
CA GLY A 726 -3.06 -0.80 -9.60
C GLY A 726 -3.76 -0.64 -8.26
N MET A 727 -5.03 -1.01 -8.17
CA MET A 727 -5.82 -0.98 -6.93
C MET A 727 -5.28 -1.96 -5.88
N PHE A 728 -5.04 -3.23 -6.27
CA PHE A 728 -4.48 -4.23 -5.38
C PHE A 728 -3.09 -3.85 -4.88
N LEU A 729 -2.19 -3.39 -5.76
CA LEU A 729 -0.84 -2.99 -5.37
C LEU A 729 -0.82 -1.74 -4.50
N SER A 730 -1.75 -0.80 -4.70
CA SER A 730 -1.87 0.38 -3.84
C SER A 730 -2.33 -0.01 -2.43
N SER A 731 -3.31 -0.92 -2.32
CA SER A 731 -3.73 -1.45 -1.02
C SER A 731 -2.63 -2.29 -0.37
N LEU A 732 -1.98 -3.17 -1.14
CA LEU A 732 -0.92 -4.02 -0.64
C LEU A 732 0.28 -3.22 -0.14
N ALA A 733 0.62 -2.10 -0.78
CA ALA A 733 1.76 -1.29 -0.36
C ALA A 733 1.59 -0.63 1.02
N THR A 734 0.37 -0.52 1.55
CA THR A 734 0.15 -0.08 2.94
C THR A 734 0.30 -1.20 3.97
N LEU A 735 0.15 -2.46 3.54
CA LEU A 735 0.28 -3.65 4.40
C LEU A 735 1.69 -4.27 4.30
N ASN A 736 2.16 -4.48 3.07
CA ASN A 736 3.48 -5.00 2.73
C ASN A 736 4.05 -4.21 1.54
N PHE A 737 4.73 -3.10 1.88
CA PHE A 737 5.42 -2.23 0.93
C PHE A 737 6.34 -3.01 -0.03
N SER A 738 7.15 -3.91 0.53
CA SER A 738 8.19 -4.60 -0.20
C SER A 738 7.61 -5.56 -1.25
N LEU A 739 6.58 -6.34 -0.89
CA LEU A 739 5.89 -7.22 -1.84
C LEU A 739 5.19 -6.42 -2.94
N ALA A 740 4.49 -5.33 -2.59
CA ALA A 740 3.82 -4.48 -3.57
C ALA A 740 4.81 -3.84 -4.57
N LEU A 741 5.98 -3.40 -4.09
CA LEU A 741 7.02 -2.84 -4.94
C LEU A 741 7.62 -3.91 -5.86
N LEU A 742 8.01 -5.07 -5.33
CA LEU A 742 8.61 -6.16 -6.13
C LEU A 742 7.66 -6.60 -7.25
N ILE A 743 6.40 -6.89 -6.91
CA ILE A 743 5.38 -7.30 -7.89
C ILE A 743 5.04 -6.15 -8.83
N GLY A 744 4.96 -4.91 -8.34
CA GLY A 744 4.71 -3.73 -9.17
C GLY A 744 5.80 -3.48 -10.21
N LEU A 745 7.07 -3.68 -9.86
CA LEU A 745 8.18 -3.56 -10.80
C LEU A 745 8.16 -4.69 -11.84
N LEU A 746 7.94 -5.94 -11.41
CA LEU A 746 7.83 -7.09 -12.29
C LEU A 746 6.62 -6.99 -13.24
N ALA A 747 5.50 -6.39 -12.79
CA ALA A 747 4.30 -6.19 -13.59
C ALA A 747 4.35 -4.91 -14.44
N SER A 748 5.29 -3.99 -14.20
CA SER A 748 5.38 -2.70 -14.91
C SER A 748 5.48 -2.80 -16.44
N PRO A 749 6.09 -3.84 -17.05
CA PRO A 749 6.09 -3.97 -18.51
C PRO A 749 4.68 -4.11 -19.11
N LEU A 750 3.70 -4.67 -18.37
CA LEU A 750 2.31 -4.84 -18.81
C LEU A 750 1.67 -3.49 -19.20
N THR A 751 2.08 -2.40 -18.55
CA THR A 751 1.64 -1.03 -18.83
C THR A 751 1.91 -0.63 -20.28
N PHE A 752 3.00 -1.08 -20.89
CA PHE A 752 3.44 -0.63 -22.22
C PHE A 752 3.05 -1.58 -23.36
N MET A 753 2.60 -2.79 -23.03
CA MET A 753 2.28 -3.82 -24.02
C MET A 753 1.03 -3.51 -24.84
N ARG A 754 1.03 -3.83 -26.14
CA ARG A 754 -0.11 -3.60 -27.05
C ARG A 754 -0.24 -4.71 -28.08
N ALA A 755 -1.40 -4.80 -28.73
CA ALA A 755 -1.58 -5.65 -29.89
C ALA A 755 -0.75 -5.15 -31.09
N TRP A 756 -0.15 -6.07 -31.83
CA TRP A 756 0.67 -5.78 -33.02
C TRP A 756 0.11 -6.47 -34.28
N PRO A 757 -1.02 -5.98 -34.84
CA PRO A 757 -1.68 -6.63 -35.97
C PRO A 757 -0.82 -6.66 -37.25
N GLY A 758 0.05 -5.67 -37.45
CA GLY A 758 0.88 -5.54 -38.65
C GLY A 758 2.32 -6.07 -38.55
N SER A 759 2.74 -6.62 -37.41
CA SER A 759 4.11 -7.13 -37.23
C SER A 759 4.14 -8.38 -36.36
N PRO A 760 4.25 -9.59 -36.98
CA PRO A 760 4.32 -10.83 -36.22
C PRO A 760 5.61 -10.93 -35.39
N VAL A 761 6.72 -10.36 -35.87
CA VAL A 761 8.01 -10.36 -35.17
C VAL A 761 7.89 -9.64 -33.82
N LEU A 762 7.34 -8.43 -33.81
CA LEU A 762 7.17 -7.66 -32.57
C LEU A 762 6.19 -8.33 -31.60
N ARG A 763 5.13 -8.97 -32.13
CA ARG A 763 4.17 -9.73 -31.33
C ARG A 763 4.87 -10.84 -30.55
N TYR A 764 5.60 -11.72 -31.23
CA TYR A 764 6.28 -12.84 -30.57
C TYR A 764 7.44 -12.38 -29.69
N ALA A 765 8.18 -11.33 -30.06
CA ALA A 765 9.21 -10.73 -29.21
C ALA A 765 8.63 -10.21 -27.88
N CYS A 766 7.51 -9.48 -27.91
CA CYS A 766 6.81 -9.03 -26.71
C CYS A 766 6.29 -10.22 -25.87
N THR A 767 5.78 -11.28 -26.50
CA THR A 767 5.35 -12.50 -25.80
C THR A 767 6.50 -13.21 -25.11
N ILE A 768 7.68 -13.31 -25.73
CA ILE A 768 8.88 -13.89 -25.10
C ILE A 768 9.29 -13.06 -23.88
N LEU A 769 9.32 -11.73 -24.02
CA LEU A 769 9.66 -10.84 -22.91
C LEU A 769 8.64 -10.97 -21.76
N LEU A 770 7.35 -11.06 -22.06
CA LEU A 770 6.32 -11.31 -21.05
C LEU A 770 6.50 -12.67 -20.37
N ASN A 771 6.81 -13.74 -21.12
CA ASN A 771 7.08 -15.05 -20.52
C ASN A 771 8.30 -15.03 -19.57
N ALA A 772 9.35 -14.26 -19.89
CA ALA A 772 10.52 -14.12 -19.03
C ALA A 772 10.21 -13.46 -17.67
N ILE A 773 9.21 -12.59 -17.61
CA ILE A 773 8.71 -11.95 -16.38
C ILE A 773 7.43 -12.61 -15.86
N SER A 774 7.07 -13.81 -16.33
CA SER A 774 5.91 -14.52 -15.81
C SER A 774 6.17 -15.00 -14.37
N PRO A 775 5.12 -15.16 -13.54
CA PRO A 775 5.29 -15.67 -12.17
C PRO A 775 6.07 -16.99 -12.11
N THR A 776 5.79 -17.92 -13.03
CA THR A 776 6.47 -19.21 -13.11
C THR A 776 7.95 -19.06 -13.49
N ALA A 777 8.27 -18.21 -14.47
CA ALA A 777 9.66 -17.95 -14.85
C ALA A 777 10.45 -17.28 -13.72
N VAL A 778 9.85 -16.32 -13.00
CA VAL A 778 10.53 -15.61 -11.90
C VAL A 778 10.76 -16.52 -10.70
N ILE A 779 9.80 -17.37 -10.34
CA ILE A 779 9.98 -18.37 -9.27
C ILE A 779 11.10 -19.35 -9.65
N ALA A 780 11.09 -19.88 -10.87
CA ALA A 780 12.12 -20.81 -11.34
C ALA A 780 13.51 -20.15 -11.40
N ALA A 781 13.60 -18.92 -11.94
CA ALA A 781 14.84 -18.15 -11.99
C ALA A 781 15.37 -17.81 -10.59
N GLY A 782 14.49 -17.47 -9.65
CA GLY A 782 14.84 -17.25 -8.25
C GLY A 782 15.42 -18.51 -7.61
N ALA A 783 14.73 -19.65 -7.74
CA ALA A 783 15.21 -20.93 -7.22
C ALA A 783 16.63 -21.26 -7.75
N VAL A 784 16.85 -21.10 -9.06
CA VAL A 784 18.17 -21.32 -9.68
C VAL A 784 19.21 -20.31 -9.17
N TYR A 785 18.87 -19.02 -9.08
CA TYR A 785 19.80 -17.97 -8.64
C TYR A 785 20.31 -18.18 -7.22
N TRP A 786 19.44 -18.65 -6.32
CA TRP A 786 19.81 -18.95 -4.93
C TRP A 786 20.27 -20.41 -4.70
N GLY A 787 20.36 -21.22 -5.77
CA GLY A 787 20.77 -22.63 -5.65
C GLY A 787 19.80 -23.48 -4.84
N LEU A 788 18.51 -23.12 -4.83
CA LEU A 788 17.45 -23.81 -4.09
C LEU A 788 16.73 -24.81 -5.00
N ASP A 789 16.34 -25.94 -4.42
CA ASP A 789 15.44 -26.87 -5.09
C ASP A 789 14.04 -26.27 -5.22
N LEU A 790 13.46 -26.35 -6.43
CA LEU A 790 12.17 -25.75 -6.75
C LEU A 790 11.03 -26.39 -5.93
N GLY A 791 11.10 -27.70 -5.70
CA GLY A 791 10.12 -28.41 -4.88
C GLY A 791 10.12 -27.87 -3.45
N THR A 792 11.30 -27.67 -2.88
CA THR A 792 11.49 -27.09 -1.54
C THR A 792 10.92 -25.66 -1.46
N VAL A 793 11.15 -24.81 -2.47
CA VAL A 793 10.60 -23.44 -2.51
C VAL A 793 9.07 -23.45 -2.52
N LEU A 794 8.46 -24.33 -3.31
CA LEU A 794 7.00 -24.47 -3.40
C LEU A 794 6.42 -25.06 -2.12
N GLU A 795 7.12 -26.01 -1.49
CA GLU A 795 6.71 -26.63 -0.23
C GLU A 795 6.71 -25.61 0.91
N GLU A 796 7.74 -24.78 1.01
CA GLU A 796 7.82 -23.68 1.97
C GLU A 796 6.71 -22.65 1.74
N ALA A 797 6.36 -22.39 0.48
CA ALA A 797 5.26 -21.49 0.15
C ALA A 797 3.90 -22.05 0.58
N ALA A 798 3.67 -23.35 0.38
CA ALA A 798 2.47 -24.06 0.84
C ALA A 798 2.40 -24.09 2.37
N PHE A 799 3.50 -24.45 3.03
CA PHE A 799 3.61 -24.46 4.49
C PHE A 799 3.32 -23.07 5.08
N GLY A 800 3.91 -22.01 4.52
CA GLY A 800 3.66 -20.65 4.96
C GLY A 800 2.20 -20.23 4.79
N TRP A 801 1.50 -20.69 3.75
CA TRP A 801 0.07 -20.45 3.56
C TRP A 801 -0.78 -21.22 4.58
N ASP A 802 -0.56 -22.52 4.74
CA ASP A 802 -1.40 -23.41 5.55
C ASP A 802 -1.20 -23.23 7.07
N VAL A 803 0.01 -22.86 7.49
CA VAL A 803 0.40 -22.77 8.91
C VAL A 803 0.54 -21.33 9.38
N CYS A 804 1.27 -20.50 8.62
CA CYS A 804 1.62 -19.14 9.05
C CYS A 804 0.67 -18.05 8.53
N GLY A 805 -0.27 -18.38 7.63
CA GLY A 805 -1.15 -17.39 7.00
C GLY A 805 -0.43 -16.42 6.06
N MET A 806 0.61 -16.88 5.35
CA MET A 806 1.40 -16.07 4.42
C MET A 806 0.62 -15.71 3.14
N TYR A 807 0.49 -14.42 2.80
CA TYR A 807 -0.28 -13.93 1.65
C TYR A 807 0.48 -13.92 0.32
N THR A 808 1.80 -14.15 0.33
CA THR A 808 2.64 -14.13 -0.88
C THR A 808 2.10 -15.02 -2.00
N PRO A 809 1.70 -16.29 -1.76
CA PRO A 809 1.10 -17.13 -2.79
C PRO A 809 -0.18 -16.53 -3.39
N VAL A 810 -1.02 -15.89 -2.57
CA VAL A 810 -2.24 -15.21 -3.05
C VAL A 810 -1.91 -14.03 -3.95
N VAL A 811 -0.93 -13.21 -3.59
CA VAL A 811 -0.54 -12.06 -4.41
C VAL A 811 0.05 -12.52 -5.74
N VAL A 812 0.92 -13.54 -5.71
CA VAL A 812 1.54 -14.08 -6.93
C VAL A 812 0.50 -14.68 -7.86
N TRP A 813 -0.38 -15.55 -7.35
CA TRP A 813 -1.32 -16.32 -8.17
C TRP A 813 -2.64 -15.61 -8.45
N CYS A 814 -3.16 -14.81 -7.52
CA CYS A 814 -4.48 -14.16 -7.67
C CYS A 814 -4.40 -12.68 -8.04
N VAL A 815 -3.22 -12.05 -8.02
CA VAL A 815 -3.07 -10.63 -8.42
C VAL A 815 -2.14 -10.49 -9.64
N TRP A 816 -0.91 -11.00 -9.54
CA TRP A 816 0.08 -10.81 -10.60
C TRP A 816 -0.15 -11.72 -11.81
N TRP A 817 -0.35 -13.02 -11.58
CA TRP A 817 -0.60 -14.00 -12.63
C TRP A 817 -1.80 -13.66 -13.53
N PRO A 818 -3.01 -13.32 -13.03
CA PRO A 818 -4.13 -12.98 -13.90
C PRO A 818 -3.88 -11.68 -14.71
N ALA A 819 -3.18 -10.70 -14.13
CA ALA A 819 -2.78 -9.50 -14.87
C ALA A 819 -1.80 -9.83 -16.01
N TRP A 820 -0.86 -10.76 -15.76
CA TRP A 820 0.06 -11.26 -16.76
C TRP A 820 -0.65 -12.03 -17.90
N VAL A 821 -1.62 -12.90 -17.58
CA VAL A 821 -2.42 -13.61 -18.59
C VAL A 821 -3.19 -12.62 -19.46
N ALA A 822 -3.92 -11.68 -18.85
CA ALA A 822 -4.67 -10.66 -19.57
C ALA A 822 -3.77 -9.80 -20.48
N GLY A 823 -2.61 -9.38 -19.99
CA GLY A 823 -1.62 -8.64 -20.78
C GLY A 823 -1.08 -9.45 -21.96
N SER A 824 -0.79 -10.73 -21.76
CA SER A 824 -0.32 -11.64 -22.80
C SER A 824 -1.39 -11.91 -23.88
N VAL A 825 -2.65 -12.06 -23.49
CA VAL A 825 -3.80 -12.16 -24.42
C VAL A 825 -3.94 -10.90 -25.27
N VAL A 826 -3.73 -9.71 -24.69
CA VAL A 826 -3.77 -8.45 -25.42
C VAL A 826 -2.62 -8.33 -26.43
N VAL A 827 -1.40 -8.77 -26.09
CA VAL A 827 -0.26 -8.78 -27.03
C VAL A 827 -0.52 -9.72 -28.22
N LEU A 828 -1.06 -10.91 -27.94
CA LEU A 828 -1.35 -11.92 -28.95
C LEU A 828 -2.59 -11.61 -29.80
N GLY A 829 -3.41 -10.67 -29.34
CA GLY A 829 -4.67 -10.26 -29.95
C GLY A 829 -4.56 -9.85 -31.42
N ARG A 830 -5.59 -10.21 -32.19
CA ARG A 830 -5.72 -9.91 -33.62
C ARG A 830 -6.99 -9.08 -33.84
N PRO A 831 -6.93 -7.75 -33.63
CA PRO A 831 -8.10 -6.91 -33.79
C PRO A 831 -8.63 -6.98 -35.23
N LYS A 832 -9.96 -7.05 -35.39
CA LYS A 832 -10.61 -7.08 -36.70
C LYS A 832 -10.28 -5.80 -37.48
N ALA A 833 -9.72 -5.95 -38.69
CA ALA A 833 -9.52 -4.82 -39.60
C ALA A 833 -10.89 -4.32 -40.09
N LYS A 834 -11.09 -2.99 -40.11
CA LYS A 834 -12.28 -2.41 -40.76
C LYS A 834 -12.21 -2.70 -42.25
N GLU A 835 -13.23 -3.34 -42.80
CA GLU A 835 -13.49 -3.32 -44.24
C GLU A 835 -13.67 -1.85 -44.65
N SER A 836 -12.75 -1.34 -45.48
CA SER A 836 -12.96 -0.07 -46.15
C SER A 836 -14.16 -0.25 -47.08
N SER A 837 -15.28 0.38 -46.75
CA SER A 837 -16.44 0.47 -47.64
C SER A 837 -16.06 1.28 -48.89
N SER A 838 -15.46 0.64 -49.89
CA SER A 838 -15.24 1.19 -51.24
C SER A 838 -16.26 0.64 -52.25
N GLN A 839 -17.37 0.05 -51.80
CA GLN A 839 -18.50 -0.32 -52.65
C GLN A 839 -19.63 0.70 -52.49
N GLY A 840 -19.54 1.80 -53.26
CA GLY A 840 -20.58 2.83 -53.26
C GLY A 840 -20.47 3.90 -54.35
N LYS A 841 -19.54 3.75 -55.31
CA LYS A 841 -19.41 4.65 -56.47
C LYS A 841 -19.15 3.83 -57.72
N GLY A 842 -20.21 3.26 -58.29
CA GLY A 842 -20.12 2.49 -59.53
C GLY A 842 -21.43 1.82 -59.89
N LYS A 843 -22.54 2.58 -59.93
CA LYS A 843 -23.82 2.20 -60.57
C LYS A 843 -24.78 3.40 -60.53
N LYS A 844 -24.48 4.43 -61.32
CA LYS A 844 -25.42 5.50 -61.72
C LYS A 844 -24.91 6.17 -63.01
N ALA A 845 -24.78 5.36 -64.05
CA ALA A 845 -24.61 5.81 -65.43
C ALA A 845 -24.83 4.60 -66.34
N GLU A 846 -26.10 4.35 -66.68
CA GLU A 846 -26.62 3.61 -67.85
C GLU A 846 -28.02 3.09 -67.53
N GLY A 847 -28.99 3.38 -68.39
CA GLY A 847 -30.38 2.95 -68.24
C GLY A 847 -31.41 4.09 -68.25
N LYS A 848 -31.32 5.01 -69.22
CA LYS A 848 -32.47 5.78 -69.67
C LYS A 848 -32.41 5.90 -71.20
N LYS A 849 -32.67 4.77 -71.86
CA LYS A 849 -33.15 4.68 -73.24
C LYS A 849 -33.96 3.39 -73.37
N ASP A 850 -35.13 3.57 -73.95
CA ASP A 850 -36.05 2.61 -74.56
C ASP A 850 -37.13 1.95 -73.68
N LEU A 851 -38.36 2.18 -74.18
CA LEU A 851 -39.73 1.76 -73.81
C LEU A 851 -40.45 2.54 -72.71
#